data_AF-A0A918U9N7-F1
#
_entry.id   AF-A0A918U9N7-F1
#
_cell.length_a   1.000
_cell.length_b   1.000
_cell.length_c   1.000
_cell.angle_alpha   90.00
_cell.angle_beta   90.00
_cell.angle_gamma   90.00
#
_symmetry.space_group_name_H-M   'P 1'
#
loop_
_entity.id
_entity.type
_entity.pdbx_description
1 polymer ?
#
loop_
_entity_poly.entity_id
_entity_poly.type
_entity_poly.pdbx_seq_one_letter_code
_entity_poly.pdbx_strand_id
1 'polypeptide(L)'
;MNVNNDFLCEAPPALAPSSSRTGRSGVADATAEALRTRLLSLGRPAGLRVAENGVRLDESAQDGAVPALLPEAFGDPSFLRDYGVRFAYYAGAMAGGINSEEMVIALGAQGILSSFGAGGLGVERVRSAVARIKAALPDGPYAINLLHNPGQPDWEMACVKLFVDEGVRVVEASAYVKLTPAIVYYRVAGLEADGRGGVVRRNKVIAKVSRREVATHFLMPPPQKILASLLAQGLISPAQAELAARVPMADDITVEGDSGGHTDNGVLACIFPSIADLRDEIAAEQRYGFGIRIGAAGGLGSPQSVLAAFALGAAYVVTGSINQACREAGTSEAVKTRLGQATIQDVAMAPSADMFELGAKVQVLKAGSMYAVRAQKLYTLYKQYERLEDIPEAEIRNLENALFKRPIDTVWAETEAFFTSRGNLAPLEAARSNPRKKMALLFQWYLGQSSRWAIAGDTERAVDFQVWCGPAMGAANEWLRGSALEAVSERRAGVIAVELMRGAAYLARVQFLRHLGVAVPESWLRYRPGTARIDNTEGAGGTFSAAASNPRHKEEFKSMEAETKLPLNKSKDFYKQCWELLPGGTHYNFGDPERPLVIPFNRGRNSRVWDLDGNEHLDLFCKFGALFVGHHNEAYNEALIQYMQKVTSVDTCDLEVDVCTQMIRHIPSAEMVRFCLSGTEAVQNALRLARGFTGKNRFIRFHGHYHGNADNIMGWRKKQDLTFPVPESFKGDLLDTLGRAEGVLEEQSFLLPWNDIQILEATIERYHGDIAAVLMEPICINGGGIFPREGYLERAKEICEKHNIVLIFDEIITGIRLGLSGAQGILGVTPHLTTLGKALGGGSMPISAIVGRRDIMDLYTRGKVIHAGTFNGYPLGLAAIKATFDLIEKDPGCYERMAGFTAQISDAFIRAAHANGLPLVVQGMPTALVYHSQDAMVDRSEGYSDKVKFCDIIIREISKRYGIQFSPLSRIYSNLLMSQDDVRFFEERIFDAMANARKVIDITFKEGELA
;
A
#
# COMPACT_ATOMS: atom_id res chain seq x y z
N MET A 1 -60.57 -18.66 -19.55
CA MET A 1 -60.35 -18.53 -21.00
C MET A 1 -58.93 -18.99 -21.30
N ASN A 2 -58.79 -20.13 -21.99
CA ASN A 2 -57.54 -20.61 -22.59
C ASN A 2 -57.20 -19.78 -23.82
N VAL A 3 -55.92 -19.43 -24.05
CA VAL A 3 -55.23 -19.56 -25.35
C VAL A 3 -53.71 -19.74 -25.12
N ASN A 4 -53.11 -20.57 -25.97
CA ASN A 4 -51.78 -21.19 -25.96
C ASN A 4 -50.57 -20.30 -26.34
N ASN A 5 -49.39 -20.89 -26.04
CA ASN A 5 -48.08 -20.75 -26.69
C ASN A 5 -48.10 -20.47 -28.21
N ASP A 6 -47.20 -19.57 -28.64
CA ASP A 6 -46.12 -19.82 -29.61
C ASP A 6 -45.56 -18.47 -30.08
N PHE A 7 -44.25 -18.22 -29.94
CA PHE A 7 -43.45 -17.45 -30.91
C PHE A 7 -41.94 -17.66 -30.61
N LEU A 8 -41.37 -18.64 -31.30
CA LEU A 8 -39.94 -18.74 -31.60
C LEU A 8 -39.63 -17.83 -32.80
N CYS A 9 -38.51 -17.11 -32.78
CA CYS A 9 -37.87 -16.59 -33.98
C CYS A 9 -36.32 -16.67 -33.86
N GLU A 10 -35.83 -17.74 -34.48
CA GLU A 10 -34.59 -17.94 -35.27
C GLU A 10 -33.28 -17.21 -34.91
N ALA A 11 -32.24 -18.03 -34.70
CA ALA A 11 -30.83 -17.64 -34.65
C ALA A 11 -30.27 -17.29 -36.05
N PRO A 12 -29.30 -16.37 -36.17
CA PRO A 12 -28.62 -16.11 -37.44
C PRO A 12 -27.69 -17.29 -37.84
N PRO A 13 -27.43 -17.48 -39.14
CA PRO A 13 -26.84 -18.71 -39.65
C PRO A 13 -25.37 -18.86 -39.27
N ALA A 14 -25.00 -20.10 -38.91
CA ALA A 14 -23.62 -20.54 -38.79
C ALA A 14 -22.91 -20.46 -40.16
N LEU A 15 -21.81 -19.72 -40.24
CA LEU A 15 -20.89 -19.80 -41.37
C LEU A 15 -20.12 -21.12 -41.29
N ALA A 16 -20.52 -22.07 -42.14
CA ALA A 16 -19.83 -23.34 -42.36
C ALA A 16 -18.59 -23.14 -43.25
N PRO A 17 -17.58 -24.05 -43.16
CA PRO A 17 -16.23 -23.82 -43.65
C PRO A 17 -16.11 -24.09 -45.16
N SER A 18 -15.35 -23.27 -45.87
CA SER A 18 -14.89 -23.59 -47.23
C SER A 18 -13.41 -23.97 -47.22
N SER A 19 -13.14 -25.19 -47.71
CA SER A 19 -11.86 -25.65 -48.24
C SER A 19 -12.07 -25.76 -49.76
N SER A 20 -11.13 -25.55 -50.68
CA SER A 20 -9.68 -25.52 -50.69
C SER A 20 -9.22 -24.94 -52.05
N ARG A 21 -8.05 -24.28 -52.09
CA ARG A 21 -6.89 -24.56 -52.97
C ARG A 21 -5.98 -23.34 -53.15
N THR A 22 -4.85 -23.41 -52.44
CA THR A 22 -3.48 -23.10 -52.88
C THR A 22 -3.28 -22.11 -54.04
N GLY A 23 -2.83 -20.90 -53.67
CA GLY A 23 -1.93 -20.06 -54.47
C GLY A 23 -0.83 -19.53 -53.55
N ARG A 24 0.42 -19.97 -53.76
CA ARG A 24 1.60 -19.57 -52.98
C ARG A 24 1.99 -18.11 -53.28
N SER A 25 2.08 -17.31 -52.22
CA SER A 25 3.18 -16.37 -51.98
C SER A 25 3.41 -16.33 -50.46
N GLY A 26 4.55 -16.86 -50.01
CA GLY A 26 4.72 -17.38 -48.66
C GLY A 26 5.07 -16.36 -47.60
N VAL A 27 4.45 -16.52 -46.44
CA VAL A 27 5.10 -16.46 -45.11
C VAL A 27 4.39 -17.53 -44.28
N ALA A 28 5.13 -18.50 -43.73
CA ALA A 28 4.55 -19.50 -42.83
C ALA A 28 4.18 -18.82 -41.51
N ASP A 29 2.94 -18.99 -41.03
CA ASP A 29 2.57 -18.56 -39.67
C ASP A 29 3.49 -19.27 -38.66
N ALA A 30 4.28 -18.48 -37.92
CA ALA A 30 5.19 -19.00 -36.90
C ALA A 30 4.40 -19.73 -35.80
N THR A 31 4.87 -20.90 -35.38
CA THR A 31 4.22 -21.65 -34.29
C THR A 31 4.31 -20.88 -32.97
N ALA A 32 3.36 -21.07 -32.05
CA ALA A 32 3.40 -20.43 -30.72
C ALA A 32 4.72 -20.67 -29.96
N GLU A 33 5.41 -21.78 -30.24
CA GLU A 33 6.72 -22.06 -29.67
C GLU A 33 7.85 -21.23 -30.32
N ALA A 34 7.78 -20.97 -31.62
CA ALA A 34 8.73 -20.08 -32.31
C ALA A 34 8.63 -18.64 -31.77
N LEU A 35 7.41 -18.15 -31.56
CA LEU A 35 7.16 -16.82 -30.97
C LEU A 35 7.63 -16.72 -29.52
N ARG A 36 7.38 -17.76 -28.71
CA ARG A 36 7.91 -17.84 -27.33
C ARG A 36 9.45 -17.85 -27.31
N THR A 37 10.07 -18.58 -28.24
CA THR A 37 11.54 -18.62 -28.40
C THR A 37 12.10 -17.24 -28.74
N ARG A 38 11.37 -16.44 -29.52
CA ARG A 38 11.76 -15.06 -29.81
C ARG A 38 11.71 -14.15 -28.57
N LEU A 39 10.71 -14.32 -27.70
CA LEU A 39 10.65 -13.58 -26.44
C LEU A 39 11.74 -14.01 -25.45
N LEU A 40 12.16 -15.27 -25.50
CA LEU A 40 13.31 -15.77 -24.76
C LEU A 40 14.67 -15.31 -25.34
N SER A 41 14.68 -14.79 -26.57
CA SER A 41 15.85 -14.19 -27.21
C SER A 41 16.03 -12.73 -26.73
N LEU A 42 16.42 -12.56 -25.47
CA LEU A 42 16.42 -11.28 -24.75
C LEU A 42 17.24 -10.16 -25.41
N GLY A 43 18.33 -10.50 -26.10
CA GLY A 43 19.20 -9.53 -26.79
C GLY A 43 18.69 -9.09 -28.17
N ARG A 44 17.57 -9.65 -28.64
CA ARG A 44 17.00 -9.31 -29.95
C ARG A 44 15.58 -8.79 -29.78
N PRO A 45 15.20 -7.69 -30.43
CA PRO A 45 13.81 -7.26 -30.44
C PRO A 45 12.92 -8.33 -31.10
N ALA A 46 11.65 -8.38 -30.69
CA ALA A 46 10.64 -9.26 -31.29
C ALA A 46 9.67 -8.39 -32.10
N GLY A 47 9.51 -8.68 -33.39
CA GLY A 47 8.65 -7.90 -34.29
C GLY A 47 7.18 -8.05 -33.93
N LEU A 48 6.42 -6.98 -34.17
CA LEU A 48 4.98 -6.91 -34.01
C LEU A 48 4.36 -6.51 -35.35
N ARG A 49 3.27 -7.18 -35.72
CA ARG A 49 2.39 -6.81 -36.84
C ARG A 49 1.09 -6.28 -36.29
N VAL A 50 0.65 -5.15 -36.83
CA VAL A 50 -0.70 -4.63 -36.58
C VAL A 50 -1.63 -5.24 -37.63
N ALA A 51 -2.59 -6.06 -37.20
CA ALA A 51 -3.60 -6.65 -38.07
C ALA A 51 -4.99 -6.09 -37.77
N GLU A 52 -5.95 -6.27 -38.68
CA GLU A 52 -7.35 -5.80 -38.51
C GLU A 52 -8.04 -6.34 -37.24
N ASN A 53 -7.48 -7.39 -36.61
CA ASN A 53 -8.00 -8.01 -35.39
C ASN A 53 -7.05 -7.88 -34.17
N GLY A 54 -6.13 -6.92 -34.18
CA GLY A 54 -5.24 -6.59 -33.05
C GLY A 54 -3.75 -6.72 -33.37
N VAL A 55 -2.90 -6.44 -32.38
CA VAL A 55 -1.45 -6.58 -32.48
C VAL A 55 -1.08 -8.06 -32.30
N ARG A 56 -0.28 -8.60 -33.22
CA ARG A 56 0.25 -9.96 -33.17
C ARG A 56 1.78 -9.94 -33.20
N LEU A 57 2.41 -10.89 -32.54
CA LEU A 57 3.83 -11.15 -32.76
C LEU A 57 4.02 -11.78 -34.14
N ASP A 58 4.96 -11.24 -34.90
CA ASP A 58 5.29 -11.71 -36.23
C ASP A 58 6.80 -11.61 -36.44
N GLU A 59 7.38 -12.70 -36.97
CA GLU A 59 8.81 -12.83 -37.21
C GLU A 59 9.30 -11.95 -38.39
N SER A 60 8.39 -11.50 -39.25
CA SER A 60 8.67 -10.75 -40.48
C SER A 60 8.29 -9.27 -40.43
N ALA A 61 7.65 -8.82 -39.35
CA ALA A 61 6.99 -7.52 -39.30
C ALA A 61 7.92 -6.34 -38.95
N GLN A 62 7.62 -5.18 -39.54
CA GLN A 62 8.32 -3.90 -39.31
C GLN A 62 7.41 -2.84 -38.66
N ASP A 63 6.17 -3.18 -38.28
CA ASP A 63 5.18 -2.20 -37.80
C ASP A 63 5.44 -1.77 -36.34
N GLY A 64 6.11 -2.60 -35.55
CA GLY A 64 6.51 -2.31 -34.17
C GLY A 64 7.40 -3.42 -33.58
N ALA A 65 7.91 -3.25 -32.36
CA ALA A 65 8.72 -4.29 -31.72
C ALA A 65 8.66 -4.25 -30.18
N VAL A 66 8.74 -5.44 -29.57
CA VAL A 66 9.15 -5.59 -28.17
C VAL A 66 10.66 -5.38 -28.10
N PRO A 67 11.16 -4.42 -27.29
CA PRO A 67 12.60 -4.13 -27.27
C PRO A 67 13.42 -5.34 -26.81
N ALA A 68 14.70 -5.31 -27.20
CA ALA A 68 15.70 -6.14 -26.53
C ALA A 68 15.80 -5.67 -25.07
N LEU A 69 15.67 -6.60 -24.14
CA LEU A 69 15.75 -6.33 -22.71
C LEU A 69 16.60 -7.41 -22.07
N LEU A 70 17.87 -7.10 -21.91
CA LEU A 70 18.85 -7.98 -21.30
C LEU A 70 18.69 -7.97 -19.76
N PRO A 71 19.00 -9.07 -19.07
CA PRO A 71 18.91 -9.10 -17.61
C PRO A 71 19.81 -8.06 -16.92
N GLU A 72 20.91 -7.67 -17.56
CA GLU A 72 21.83 -6.61 -17.14
C GLU A 72 21.20 -5.21 -17.18
N ALA A 73 20.06 -5.02 -17.86
CA ALA A 73 19.38 -3.73 -17.94
C ALA A 73 18.50 -3.43 -16.72
N PHE A 74 18.29 -4.39 -15.81
CA PHE A 74 17.52 -4.19 -14.59
C PHE A 74 18.34 -3.51 -13.49
N GLY A 75 17.66 -2.69 -12.69
CA GLY A 75 18.24 -1.99 -11.55
C GLY A 75 19.01 -0.72 -11.94
N ASP A 76 19.88 -0.28 -11.04
CA ASP A 76 20.65 0.96 -11.20
C ASP A 76 22.03 0.65 -11.84
N PRO A 77 22.34 1.22 -13.03
CA PRO A 77 23.63 1.00 -13.68
C PRO A 77 24.84 1.46 -12.85
N SER A 78 24.66 2.39 -11.91
CA SER A 78 25.72 2.82 -11.00
C SER A 78 26.07 1.76 -9.95
N PHE A 79 25.13 0.87 -9.58
CA PHE A 79 25.43 -0.30 -8.76
C PHE A 79 26.39 -1.23 -9.50
N LEU A 80 26.11 -1.52 -10.78
CA LEU A 80 26.96 -2.37 -11.62
C LEU A 80 28.39 -1.85 -11.70
N ARG A 81 28.53 -0.54 -11.96
CA ARG A 81 29.83 0.13 -12.05
C ARG A 81 30.57 0.16 -10.71
N ASP A 82 29.87 0.52 -9.63
CA ASP A 82 30.48 0.69 -8.32
C ASP A 82 30.99 -0.63 -7.74
N TYR A 83 30.30 -1.72 -8.01
CA TYR A 83 30.66 -3.04 -7.47
C TYR A 83 31.37 -3.94 -8.48
N GLY A 84 31.53 -3.53 -9.74
CA GLY A 84 32.16 -4.35 -10.78
C GLY A 84 31.37 -5.62 -11.10
N VAL A 85 30.04 -5.52 -11.08
CA VAL A 85 29.13 -6.67 -11.23
C VAL A 85 28.36 -6.62 -12.55
N ARG A 86 27.97 -7.79 -13.02
CA ARG A 86 27.18 -7.99 -14.24
C ARG A 86 25.69 -7.73 -14.02
N PHE A 87 25.15 -8.10 -12.86
CA PHE A 87 23.72 -7.97 -12.55
C PHE A 87 23.50 -7.10 -11.32
N ALA A 88 22.37 -6.39 -11.29
CA ALA A 88 21.90 -5.66 -10.12
C ALA A 88 21.32 -6.65 -9.09
N TYR A 89 22.18 -7.52 -8.60
CA TYR A 89 21.86 -8.68 -7.79
C TYR A 89 23.01 -8.96 -6.83
N TYR A 90 22.71 -9.34 -5.59
CA TYR A 90 23.70 -10.02 -4.76
C TYR A 90 23.11 -11.14 -3.89
N ALA A 91 23.93 -12.12 -3.56
CA ALA A 91 23.58 -13.16 -2.59
C ALA A 91 23.90 -12.68 -1.17
N GLY A 92 22.86 -12.51 -0.35
CA GLY A 92 22.96 -12.04 1.02
C GLY A 92 23.71 -13.00 1.94
N ALA A 93 24.29 -12.47 3.01
CA ALA A 93 24.99 -13.30 3.97
C ALA A 93 24.08 -14.27 4.72
N MET A 94 24.62 -15.46 4.99
CA MET A 94 23.99 -16.47 5.83
C MET A 94 25.00 -16.89 6.89
N ALA A 95 24.70 -16.61 8.16
CA ALA A 95 25.60 -16.72 9.30
C ALA A 95 26.21 -18.13 9.47
N GLY A 96 27.32 -18.22 10.20
CA GLY A 96 28.02 -19.49 10.44
C GLY A 96 28.78 -20.02 9.23
N GLY A 97 29.09 -19.16 8.25
CA GLY A 97 29.74 -19.58 7.01
C GLY A 97 28.83 -20.34 6.04
N ILE A 98 27.51 -20.25 6.19
CA ILE A 98 26.55 -20.89 5.28
C ILE A 98 26.62 -20.24 3.89
N ASN A 99 26.70 -18.90 3.80
CA ASN A 99 27.19 -18.26 2.58
C ASN A 99 28.73 -18.35 2.63
N SER A 100 29.22 -19.46 2.10
CA SER A 100 30.58 -19.98 2.23
C SER A 100 31.56 -19.24 1.32
N GLU A 101 32.86 -19.50 1.50
CA GLU A 101 33.87 -19.06 0.54
C GLU A 101 33.61 -19.63 -0.86
N GLU A 102 33.19 -20.89 -0.96
CA GLU A 102 32.84 -21.54 -2.23
C GLU A 102 31.72 -20.79 -2.96
N MET A 103 30.68 -20.38 -2.23
CA MET A 103 29.56 -19.63 -2.82
C MET A 103 30.00 -18.24 -3.27
N VAL A 104 30.77 -17.54 -2.45
CA VAL A 104 31.28 -16.20 -2.79
C VAL A 104 32.19 -16.27 -4.02
N ILE A 105 33.11 -17.23 -4.07
CA ILE A 105 34.02 -17.44 -5.20
C ILE A 105 33.25 -17.81 -6.47
N ALA A 106 32.29 -18.74 -6.38
CA ALA A 106 31.52 -19.20 -7.53
C ALA A 106 30.64 -18.10 -8.14
N LEU A 107 30.06 -17.22 -7.31
CA LEU A 107 29.28 -16.07 -7.77
C LEU A 107 30.18 -14.94 -8.29
N GLY A 108 31.25 -14.61 -7.57
CA GLY A 108 32.19 -13.56 -7.97
C GLY A 108 32.88 -13.85 -9.30
N ALA A 109 33.24 -15.12 -9.56
CA ALA A 109 33.80 -15.53 -10.86
C ALA A 109 32.83 -15.35 -12.05
N GLN A 110 31.53 -15.17 -11.78
CA GLN A 110 30.49 -14.86 -12.77
C GLN A 110 30.12 -13.37 -12.79
N GLY A 111 30.84 -12.54 -12.04
CA GLY A 111 30.54 -11.11 -11.88
C GLY A 111 29.30 -10.84 -11.04
N ILE A 112 28.95 -11.72 -10.09
CA ILE A 112 27.79 -11.56 -9.20
C ILE A 112 28.30 -11.32 -7.78
N LEU A 113 27.82 -10.26 -7.12
CA LEU A 113 28.21 -9.97 -5.74
C LEU A 113 27.64 -11.03 -4.78
N SER A 114 28.44 -11.42 -3.81
CA SER A 114 28.02 -12.31 -2.72
C SER A 114 28.71 -11.90 -1.42
N SER A 115 27.96 -11.98 -0.32
CA SER A 115 28.40 -11.55 1.00
C SER A 115 28.73 -12.74 1.90
N PHE A 116 30.01 -12.92 2.25
CA PHE A 116 30.45 -14.02 3.10
C PHE A 116 29.79 -13.97 4.49
N GLY A 117 29.29 -15.11 4.95
CA GLY A 117 28.54 -15.27 6.20
C GLY A 117 29.39 -15.26 7.47
N ALA A 118 30.06 -14.15 7.78
CA ALA A 118 30.99 -14.05 8.92
C ALA A 118 30.31 -14.11 10.31
N GLY A 119 29.02 -13.77 10.41
CA GLY A 119 28.28 -13.76 11.68
C GLY A 119 28.42 -15.07 12.45
N GLY A 120 28.80 -15.00 13.73
CA GLY A 120 28.97 -16.17 14.62
C GLY A 120 30.32 -16.89 14.54
N LEU A 121 31.16 -16.56 13.54
CA LEU A 121 32.52 -17.11 13.38
C LEU A 121 33.54 -16.34 14.24
N GLY A 122 34.62 -17.02 14.66
CA GLY A 122 35.75 -16.36 15.32
C GLY A 122 36.58 -15.53 14.33
N VAL A 123 37.25 -14.48 14.81
CA VAL A 123 38.04 -13.55 13.97
C VAL A 123 39.07 -14.28 13.09
N GLU A 124 39.72 -15.31 13.63
CA GLU A 124 40.73 -16.07 12.85
C GLU A 124 40.11 -16.87 11.71
N ARG A 125 38.92 -17.45 11.92
CA ARG A 125 38.17 -18.12 10.85
C ARG A 125 37.75 -17.14 9.76
N VAL A 126 37.36 -15.92 10.15
CA VAL A 126 37.05 -14.82 9.22
C VAL A 126 38.30 -14.40 8.45
N ARG A 127 39.46 -14.28 9.11
CA ARG A 127 40.75 -14.00 8.45
C ARG A 127 41.08 -15.04 7.39
N SER A 128 40.96 -16.33 7.72
CA SER A 128 41.21 -17.40 6.75
C SER A 128 40.24 -17.34 5.55
N ALA A 129 38.95 -17.03 5.79
CA ALA A 129 37.97 -16.87 4.72
C ALA A 129 38.32 -15.70 3.80
N VAL A 130 38.62 -14.54 4.38
CA VAL A 130 39.01 -13.32 3.63
C VAL A 130 40.25 -13.59 2.78
N ALA A 131 41.27 -14.22 3.34
CA ALA A 131 42.49 -14.57 2.60
C ALA A 131 42.18 -15.47 1.39
N ARG A 132 41.33 -16.50 1.59
CA ARG A 132 40.94 -17.42 0.52
C ARG A 132 40.11 -16.75 -0.57
N ILE A 133 39.09 -15.96 -0.19
CA ILE A 133 38.23 -15.24 -1.13
C ILE A 133 39.06 -14.25 -1.94
N LYS A 134 39.91 -13.45 -1.29
CA LYS A 134 40.78 -12.47 -1.93
C LYS A 134 41.82 -13.11 -2.85
N ALA A 135 42.35 -14.30 -2.50
CA ALA A 135 43.24 -15.04 -3.39
C ALA A 135 42.54 -15.52 -4.67
N ALA A 136 41.25 -15.87 -4.59
CA ALA A 136 40.47 -16.32 -5.74
C ALA A 136 39.85 -15.16 -6.55
N LEU A 137 39.55 -14.03 -5.89
CA LEU A 137 38.91 -12.84 -6.45
C LEU A 137 39.70 -11.57 -6.06
N PRO A 138 40.94 -11.39 -6.56
CA PRO A 138 41.81 -10.28 -6.14
C PRO A 138 41.21 -8.90 -6.42
N ASP A 139 40.42 -8.78 -7.48
CA ASP A 139 39.74 -7.54 -7.90
C ASP A 139 38.23 -7.53 -7.56
N GLY A 140 37.76 -8.51 -6.79
CA GLY A 140 36.32 -8.71 -6.53
C GLY A 140 35.58 -9.38 -7.70
N PRO A 141 34.23 -9.29 -7.73
CA PRO A 141 33.36 -8.72 -6.70
C PRO A 141 33.13 -9.69 -5.53
N TYR A 142 33.28 -9.21 -4.30
CA TYR A 142 32.84 -9.90 -3.09
C TYR A 142 32.52 -8.89 -1.99
N ALA A 143 31.67 -9.28 -1.04
CA ALA A 143 31.42 -8.57 0.20
C ALA A 143 31.68 -9.49 1.40
N ILE A 144 31.92 -8.91 2.57
CA ILE A 144 31.96 -9.64 3.84
C ILE A 144 30.90 -9.07 4.76
N ASN A 145 30.12 -9.94 5.40
CA ASN A 145 29.13 -9.47 6.37
C ASN A 145 29.78 -8.97 7.65
N LEU A 146 29.33 -7.81 8.12
CA LEU A 146 29.58 -7.34 9.47
C LEU A 146 28.24 -7.37 10.23
N LEU A 147 28.06 -8.45 10.99
CA LEU A 147 26.86 -8.64 11.80
C LEU A 147 27.01 -7.89 13.13
N HIS A 148 26.12 -6.95 13.40
CA HIS A 148 26.11 -6.26 14.69
C HIS A 148 25.67 -7.21 15.80
N ASN A 149 26.45 -7.28 16.88
CA ASN A 149 26.07 -7.95 18.11
C ASN A 149 26.40 -7.03 19.30
N PRO A 150 25.39 -6.44 19.98
CA PRO A 150 25.60 -5.56 21.12
C PRO A 150 26.41 -6.19 22.27
N GLY A 151 26.38 -7.52 22.39
CA GLY A 151 27.12 -8.25 23.42
C GLY A 151 28.58 -8.53 23.08
N GLN A 152 29.06 -8.20 21.87
CA GLN A 152 30.44 -8.43 21.43
C GLN A 152 31.01 -7.26 20.60
N PRO A 153 31.05 -6.03 21.14
CA PRO A 153 31.57 -4.86 20.41
C PRO A 153 33.05 -5.00 20.02
N ASP A 154 33.86 -5.70 20.82
CA ASP A 154 35.28 -5.93 20.56
C ASP A 154 35.50 -6.85 19.35
N TRP A 155 34.63 -7.83 19.15
CA TRP A 155 34.66 -8.70 17.97
C TRP A 155 34.37 -7.89 16.70
N GLU A 156 33.35 -7.03 16.75
CA GLU A 156 32.98 -6.17 15.62
C GLU A 156 34.16 -5.25 15.21
N MET A 157 34.81 -4.63 16.20
CA MET A 157 36.00 -3.81 15.96
C MET A 157 37.19 -4.63 15.44
N ALA A 158 37.42 -5.83 15.97
CA ALA A 158 38.49 -6.72 15.51
C ALA A 158 38.28 -7.16 14.05
N CYS A 159 37.05 -7.49 13.66
CA CYS A 159 36.70 -7.77 12.27
C CYS A 159 36.91 -6.56 11.36
N VAL A 160 36.50 -5.37 11.77
CA VAL A 160 36.73 -4.16 10.96
C VAL A 160 38.21 -3.86 10.79
N LYS A 161 39.03 -3.98 11.86
CA LYS A 161 40.49 -3.80 11.74
C LYS A 161 41.08 -4.79 10.74
N LEU A 162 40.71 -6.07 10.84
CA LEU A 162 41.06 -7.08 9.84
C LEU A 162 40.64 -6.67 8.42
N PHE A 163 39.42 -6.17 8.23
CA PHE A 163 38.93 -5.76 6.91
C PHE A 163 39.69 -4.58 6.33
N VAL A 164 40.05 -3.59 7.16
CA VAL A 164 40.86 -2.45 6.75
C VAL A 164 42.28 -2.90 6.39
N ASP A 165 42.91 -3.71 7.24
CA ASP A 165 44.28 -4.21 7.04
C ASP A 165 44.39 -5.10 5.80
N GLU A 166 43.39 -5.95 5.56
CA GLU A 166 43.34 -6.84 4.39
C GLU A 166 42.80 -6.17 3.12
N GLY A 167 42.35 -4.91 3.20
CA GLY A 167 41.83 -4.17 2.05
C GLY A 167 40.48 -4.68 1.53
N VAL A 168 39.61 -5.21 2.40
CA VAL A 168 38.23 -5.60 2.05
C VAL A 168 37.41 -4.35 1.72
N ARG A 169 36.94 -4.25 0.47
CA ARG A 169 36.31 -3.03 -0.06
C ARG A 169 34.79 -2.95 0.05
N VAL A 170 34.11 -4.05 0.37
CA VAL A 170 32.64 -4.06 0.50
C VAL A 170 32.24 -4.81 1.76
N VAL A 171 31.43 -4.16 2.59
CA VAL A 171 30.80 -4.78 3.76
C VAL A 171 29.28 -4.72 3.64
N GLU A 172 28.63 -5.85 3.92
CA GLU A 172 27.20 -5.91 4.21
C GLU A 172 27.00 -5.72 5.72
N ALA A 173 26.51 -4.57 6.15
CA ALA A 173 26.22 -4.27 7.54
C ALA A 173 24.79 -4.73 7.89
N SER A 174 24.64 -5.66 8.83
CA SER A 174 23.32 -6.22 9.20
C SER A 174 23.09 -6.26 10.71
N ALA A 175 21.82 -6.31 11.11
CA ALA A 175 21.35 -6.33 12.51
C ALA A 175 21.69 -5.07 13.33
N TYR A 176 22.10 -3.98 12.68
CA TYR A 176 22.35 -2.70 13.35
C TYR A 176 21.03 -2.08 13.82
N VAL A 177 21.04 -1.57 15.05
CA VAL A 177 19.96 -0.71 15.59
C VAL A 177 20.44 0.74 15.71
N LYS A 178 21.74 0.93 15.90
CA LYS A 178 22.45 2.22 15.93
C LYS A 178 23.85 2.03 15.35
N LEU A 179 24.49 3.12 14.92
CA LEU A 179 25.88 3.08 14.47
C LEU A 179 26.83 2.77 15.63
N THR A 180 27.88 2.01 15.32
CA THR A 180 28.97 1.69 16.25
C THR A 180 30.27 2.38 15.80
N PRO A 181 31.26 2.54 16.70
CA PRO A 181 32.59 2.98 16.29
C PRO A 181 33.23 2.11 15.23
N ALA A 182 32.94 0.80 15.19
CA ALA A 182 33.51 -0.13 14.23
C ALA A 182 33.04 0.15 12.79
N ILE A 183 31.73 0.20 12.53
CA ILE A 183 31.23 0.47 11.17
C ILE A 183 31.58 1.89 10.69
N VAL A 184 31.62 2.87 11.60
CA VAL A 184 32.08 4.23 11.30
C VAL A 184 33.56 4.23 10.93
N TYR A 185 34.41 3.51 11.68
CA TYR A 185 35.83 3.37 11.35
C TYR A 185 36.02 2.75 9.95
N TYR A 186 35.33 1.64 9.65
CA TYR A 186 35.40 0.98 8.35
C TYR A 186 35.10 1.95 7.20
N ARG A 187 33.99 2.69 7.31
CA ARG A 187 33.54 3.66 6.31
C ARG A 187 34.57 4.77 6.10
N VAL A 188 35.02 5.37 7.18
CA VAL A 188 35.87 6.58 7.15
C VAL A 188 37.31 6.25 6.75
N ALA A 189 37.83 5.08 7.13
CA ALA A 189 39.16 4.63 6.74
C ALA A 189 39.35 4.51 5.22
N GLY A 190 38.25 4.37 4.46
CA GLY A 190 38.27 4.29 3.00
C GLY A 190 38.09 5.61 2.26
N LEU A 191 38.07 6.76 2.96
CA LEU A 191 37.85 8.08 2.34
C LEU A 191 39.16 8.75 1.93
N GLU A 192 39.19 9.25 0.69
CA GLU A 192 40.30 10.01 0.12
C GLU A 192 39.76 11.21 -0.68
N ALA A 193 40.54 12.28 -0.79
CA ALA A 193 40.21 13.40 -1.67
C ALA A 193 40.58 13.05 -3.12
N ASP A 194 39.74 13.40 -4.09
CA ASP A 194 39.97 13.10 -5.51
C ASP A 194 40.86 14.13 -6.26
N GLY A 195 41.40 15.12 -5.53
CA GLY A 195 42.22 16.21 -6.08
C GLY A 195 41.45 17.28 -6.88
N ARG A 196 40.14 17.12 -7.09
CA ARG A 196 39.23 18.06 -7.78
C ARG A 196 38.09 18.56 -6.88
N GLY A 197 38.19 18.28 -5.59
CA GLY A 197 37.24 18.71 -4.58
C GLY A 197 36.13 17.69 -4.27
N GLY A 198 36.11 16.51 -4.89
CA GLY A 198 35.21 15.39 -4.55
C GLY A 198 35.82 14.38 -3.56
N VAL A 199 35.06 13.35 -3.23
CA VAL A 199 35.42 12.32 -2.23
C VAL A 199 35.44 10.93 -2.89
N VAL A 200 36.59 10.27 -2.85
CA VAL A 200 36.73 8.86 -3.22
C VAL A 200 36.31 8.00 -2.04
N ARG A 201 35.38 7.06 -2.28
CA ARG A 201 34.83 6.12 -1.30
C ARG A 201 35.33 4.71 -1.60
N ARG A 202 36.53 4.34 -1.12
CA ARG A 202 37.11 3.01 -1.37
C ARG A 202 36.40 1.90 -0.62
N ASN A 203 36.02 2.16 0.64
CA ASN A 203 35.31 1.19 1.46
C ASN A 203 33.81 1.45 1.35
N LYS A 204 33.10 0.51 0.73
CA LYS A 204 31.67 0.59 0.47
C LYS A 204 30.87 -0.15 1.52
N VAL A 205 29.75 0.42 1.92
CA VAL A 205 28.83 -0.18 2.89
C VAL A 205 27.46 -0.37 2.26
N ILE A 206 26.99 -1.61 2.28
CA ILE A 206 25.61 -1.98 1.98
C ILE A 206 24.92 -2.24 3.32
N ALA A 207 24.02 -1.35 3.74
CA ALA A 207 23.33 -1.50 5.02
C ALA A 207 21.99 -2.21 4.82
N LYS A 208 21.82 -3.37 5.47
CA LYS A 208 20.59 -4.15 5.42
C LYS A 208 19.69 -3.81 6.60
N VAL A 209 18.50 -3.28 6.31
CA VAL A 209 17.58 -2.70 7.29
C VAL A 209 16.14 -3.05 6.94
N SER A 210 15.26 -3.10 7.93
CA SER A 210 13.81 -3.28 7.75
C SER A 210 13.00 -2.09 8.23
N ARG A 211 13.65 -1.09 8.85
CA ARG A 211 12.99 0.03 9.53
C ARG A 211 13.57 1.39 9.15
N ARG A 212 12.69 2.39 9.10
CA ARG A 212 13.00 3.77 8.68
C ARG A 212 14.00 4.44 9.63
N GLU A 213 13.88 4.21 10.94
CA GLU A 213 14.80 4.78 11.94
C GLU A 213 16.25 4.28 11.79
N VAL A 214 16.43 3.00 11.47
CA VAL A 214 17.76 2.43 11.23
C VAL A 214 18.32 2.91 9.89
N ALA A 215 17.48 2.94 8.85
CA ALA A 215 17.86 3.47 7.54
C ALA A 215 18.35 4.92 7.65
N THR A 216 17.70 5.75 8.47
CA THR A 216 18.08 7.15 8.72
C THR A 216 19.55 7.26 9.16
N HIS A 217 19.99 6.40 10.07
CA HIS A 217 21.39 6.42 10.52
C HIS A 217 22.39 6.14 9.41
N PHE A 218 22.06 5.26 8.47
CA PHE A 218 22.94 4.91 7.35
C PHE A 218 22.88 5.91 6.19
N LEU A 219 21.76 6.62 6.04
CA LEU A 219 21.57 7.67 5.04
C LEU A 219 22.22 9.01 5.44
N MET A 220 22.45 9.22 6.75
CA MET A 220 23.12 10.41 7.28
C MET A 220 24.65 10.28 7.30
N PRO A 221 25.39 11.39 7.41
CA PRO A 221 26.84 11.34 7.58
C PRO A 221 27.28 10.70 8.91
N PRO A 222 28.53 10.24 9.02
CA PRO A 222 29.06 9.68 10.26
C PRO A 222 28.94 10.64 11.47
N PRO A 223 28.48 10.17 12.64
CA PRO A 223 28.28 11.04 13.80
C PRO A 223 29.58 11.66 14.33
N GLN A 224 29.58 12.99 14.51
CA GLN A 224 30.74 13.77 14.99
C GLN A 224 31.35 13.24 16.30
N LYS A 225 30.51 12.80 17.24
CA LYS A 225 30.97 12.23 18.52
C LYS A 225 31.81 10.96 18.31
N ILE A 226 31.43 10.10 17.36
CA ILE A 226 32.16 8.88 17.05
C ILE A 226 33.45 9.23 16.29
N LEU A 227 33.39 10.16 15.33
CA LEU A 227 34.56 10.65 14.60
C LEU A 227 35.64 11.21 15.53
N ALA A 228 35.25 12.07 16.49
CA ALA A 228 36.19 12.63 17.47
C ALA A 228 36.88 11.55 18.31
N SER A 229 36.13 10.50 18.70
CA SER A 229 36.69 9.36 19.44
C SER A 229 37.68 8.55 18.61
N LEU A 230 37.37 8.28 17.33
CA LEU A 230 38.25 7.56 16.43
C LEU A 230 39.52 8.36 16.09
N LEU A 231 39.40 9.68 15.94
CA LEU A 231 40.53 10.58 15.74
C LEU A 231 41.45 10.61 16.96
N ALA A 232 40.89 10.71 18.16
CA ALA A 232 41.66 10.67 19.42
C ALA A 232 42.39 9.34 19.63
N GLN A 233 41.84 8.24 19.12
CA GLN A 233 42.46 6.91 19.14
C GLN A 233 43.51 6.72 18.02
N GLY A 234 43.67 7.68 17.11
CA GLY A 234 44.59 7.58 15.97
C GLY A 234 44.16 6.57 14.90
N LEU A 235 42.88 6.16 14.90
CA LEU A 235 42.36 5.20 13.92
C LEU A 235 42.02 5.86 12.58
N ILE A 236 41.74 7.16 12.57
CA ILE A 236 41.48 7.94 11.36
C ILE A 236 42.31 9.23 11.38
N SER A 237 42.64 9.75 10.20
CA SER A 237 43.33 11.04 10.05
C SER A 237 42.36 12.22 10.14
N PRO A 238 42.86 13.45 10.44
CA PRO A 238 42.04 14.66 10.38
C PRO A 238 41.38 14.86 9.00
N ALA A 239 42.11 14.58 7.91
CA ALA A 239 41.59 14.68 6.55
C ALA A 239 40.42 13.71 6.30
N GLN A 240 40.52 12.47 6.77
CA GLN A 240 39.42 11.51 6.67
C GLN A 240 38.19 11.93 7.49
N ALA A 241 38.40 12.49 8.69
CA ALA A 241 37.31 13.01 9.52
C ALA A 241 36.59 14.21 8.86
N GLU A 242 37.32 15.06 8.15
CA GLU A 242 36.73 16.17 7.37
C GLU A 242 35.91 15.66 6.18
N LEU A 243 36.46 14.70 5.42
CA LEU A 243 35.76 14.09 4.28
C LEU A 243 34.50 13.33 4.70
N ALA A 244 34.47 12.77 5.92
CA ALA A 244 33.35 12.00 6.45
C ALA A 244 32.03 12.77 6.43
N ALA A 245 32.05 14.09 6.72
CA ALA A 245 30.84 14.92 6.73
C ALA A 245 30.15 15.06 5.37
N ARG A 246 30.83 14.67 4.28
CA ARG A 246 30.39 14.87 2.89
C ARG A 246 29.86 13.59 2.24
N VAL A 247 29.78 12.50 2.98
CA VAL A 247 29.33 11.21 2.50
C VAL A 247 28.35 10.58 3.50
N PRO A 248 27.36 9.81 3.03
CA PRO A 248 26.53 9.00 3.90
C PRO A 248 27.34 7.84 4.51
N MET A 249 26.82 7.29 5.60
CA MET A 249 27.36 6.09 6.23
C MET A 249 27.31 4.86 5.31
N ALA A 250 26.27 4.72 4.48
CA ALA A 250 26.15 3.66 3.48
C ALA A 250 25.99 4.20 2.06
N ASP A 251 26.52 3.45 1.09
CA ASP A 251 26.35 3.76 -0.34
C ASP A 251 25.02 3.21 -0.87
N ASP A 252 24.55 2.14 -0.22
CA ASP A 252 23.44 1.31 -0.64
C ASP A 252 22.67 0.86 0.60
N ILE A 253 21.34 0.98 0.57
CA ILE A 253 20.45 0.45 1.61
C ILE A 253 19.68 -0.73 1.03
N THR A 254 19.85 -1.91 1.63
CA THR A 254 19.02 -3.08 1.32
C THR A 254 17.80 -3.07 2.25
N VAL A 255 16.61 -2.84 1.70
CA VAL A 255 15.35 -2.99 2.42
C VAL A 255 14.98 -4.47 2.51
N GLU A 256 15.02 -5.02 3.71
CA GLU A 256 14.71 -6.44 3.98
C GLU A 256 13.27 -6.58 4.48
N GLY A 257 12.40 -7.08 3.60
CA GLY A 257 11.07 -7.58 3.98
C GLY A 257 11.15 -8.97 4.60
N ASP A 258 10.05 -9.72 4.55
CA ASP A 258 9.99 -11.03 5.19
C ASP A 258 11.06 -12.02 4.67
N SER A 259 12.00 -12.38 5.55
CA SER A 259 13.18 -13.17 5.21
C SER A 259 13.40 -14.35 6.17
N GLY A 260 14.31 -15.26 5.83
CA GLY A 260 14.74 -16.34 6.74
C GLY A 260 15.75 -15.82 7.76
N GLY A 261 15.69 -16.30 8.99
CA GLY A 261 16.53 -15.81 10.09
C GLY A 261 15.90 -14.62 10.79
N HIS A 262 16.69 -13.64 11.23
CA HIS A 262 16.15 -12.45 11.89
C HIS A 262 15.32 -11.62 10.91
N THR A 263 14.03 -11.43 11.25
CA THR A 263 13.06 -10.70 10.44
C THR A 263 11.99 -10.13 11.38
N ASP A 264 11.45 -8.96 11.03
CA ASP A 264 10.23 -8.41 11.63
C ASP A 264 8.97 -8.73 10.81
N ASN A 265 9.12 -9.60 9.79
CA ASN A 265 8.08 -10.00 8.85
C ASN A 265 7.50 -8.83 8.05
N GLY A 266 8.31 -7.80 7.77
CA GLY A 266 7.91 -6.65 6.98
C GLY A 266 7.43 -7.01 5.57
N VAL A 267 6.31 -6.43 5.14
CA VAL A 267 5.80 -6.61 3.78
C VAL A 267 6.63 -5.73 2.84
N LEU A 268 7.45 -6.35 1.98
CA LEU A 268 8.40 -5.64 1.12
C LEU A 268 7.76 -4.51 0.30
N ALA A 269 6.56 -4.73 -0.26
CA ALA A 269 5.82 -3.73 -1.04
C ALA A 269 5.37 -2.50 -0.22
N CYS A 270 5.36 -2.59 1.11
CA CYS A 270 5.03 -1.49 2.01
C CYS A 270 6.29 -0.78 2.51
N ILE A 271 7.28 -1.55 2.98
CA ILE A 271 8.48 -0.99 3.62
C ILE A 271 9.51 -0.46 2.61
N PHE A 272 9.55 -1.00 1.38
CA PHE A 272 10.48 -0.54 0.35
C PHE A 272 10.19 0.91 -0.06
N PRO A 273 8.96 1.29 -0.47
CA PRO A 273 8.67 2.69 -0.81
C PRO A 273 8.95 3.65 0.36
N SER A 274 8.61 3.26 1.60
CA SER A 274 8.85 4.09 2.79
C SER A 274 10.32 4.46 3.00
N ILE A 275 11.24 3.53 2.75
CA ILE A 275 12.69 3.77 2.87
C ILE A 275 13.24 4.47 1.62
N ALA A 276 12.65 4.22 0.44
CA ALA A 276 12.99 4.97 -0.77
C ALA A 276 12.64 6.46 -0.63
N ASP A 277 11.44 6.76 -0.12
CA ASP A 277 10.99 8.13 0.19
C ASP A 277 11.92 8.79 1.22
N LEU A 278 12.29 8.07 2.28
CA LEU A 278 13.27 8.56 3.27
C LEU A 278 14.61 8.92 2.61
N ARG A 279 15.10 8.09 1.68
CA ARG A 279 16.35 8.38 0.95
C ARG A 279 16.21 9.65 0.14
N ASP A 280 15.08 9.85 -0.55
CA ASP A 280 14.83 11.05 -1.35
C ASP A 280 14.75 12.31 -0.47
N GLU A 281 14.07 12.23 0.68
CA GLU A 281 14.02 13.31 1.70
C GLU A 281 15.44 13.71 2.15
N ILE A 282 16.24 12.74 2.61
CA ILE A 282 17.60 13.01 3.12
C ILE A 282 18.53 13.48 1.99
N ALA A 283 18.42 12.90 0.79
CA ALA A 283 19.26 13.28 -0.35
C ALA A 283 19.00 14.73 -0.78
N ALA A 284 17.75 15.20 -0.72
CA ALA A 284 17.40 16.59 -1.00
C ALA A 284 18.06 17.59 -0.03
N GLU A 285 18.19 17.19 1.24
CA GLU A 285 18.82 18.01 2.29
C GLU A 285 20.36 17.97 2.22
N GLN A 286 20.95 16.79 2.19
CA GLN A 286 22.40 16.60 2.33
C GLN A 286 23.18 16.86 1.03
N ARG A 287 22.51 16.78 -0.13
CA ARG A 287 23.07 17.05 -1.47
C ARG A 287 24.39 16.30 -1.72
N TYR A 288 24.41 15.00 -1.44
CA TYR A 288 25.55 14.16 -1.75
C TYR A 288 25.86 14.21 -3.25
N GLY A 289 27.15 14.22 -3.62
CA GLY A 289 27.59 14.23 -5.03
C GLY A 289 27.34 12.92 -5.79
N PHE A 290 26.57 11.99 -5.22
CA PHE A 290 26.14 10.73 -5.82
C PHE A 290 24.81 10.26 -5.22
N GLY A 291 24.04 9.48 -5.98
CA GLY A 291 22.78 8.92 -5.49
C GLY A 291 23.00 7.70 -4.60
N ILE A 292 22.46 7.73 -3.38
CA ILE A 292 22.37 6.54 -2.52
C ILE A 292 21.33 5.61 -3.12
N ARG A 293 21.61 4.33 -3.25
CA ARG A 293 20.72 3.36 -3.91
C ARG A 293 19.94 2.55 -2.89
N ILE A 294 18.72 2.16 -3.26
CA ILE A 294 17.82 1.37 -2.42
C ILE A 294 17.55 0.04 -3.10
N GLY A 295 18.06 -1.05 -2.53
CA GLY A 295 17.80 -2.41 -2.99
C GLY A 295 16.73 -3.12 -2.17
N ALA A 296 16.33 -4.30 -2.63
CA ALA A 296 15.24 -5.07 -2.05
C ALA A 296 15.66 -6.50 -1.69
N ALA A 297 15.28 -6.96 -0.51
CA ALA A 297 15.48 -8.33 0.00
C ALA A 297 14.22 -8.85 0.70
N GLY A 298 14.13 -10.16 0.92
CA GLY A 298 12.98 -10.79 1.58
C GLY A 298 11.86 -11.14 0.59
N GLY A 299 11.36 -12.38 0.65
CA GLY A 299 10.34 -12.89 -0.27
C GLY A 299 10.78 -13.13 -1.73
N LEU A 300 12.05 -12.87 -2.08
CA LEU A 300 12.55 -12.98 -3.46
C LEU A 300 13.04 -14.41 -3.78
N GLY A 301 12.15 -15.24 -4.31
CA GLY A 301 12.41 -16.65 -4.64
C GLY A 301 12.04 -17.07 -6.06
N SER A 302 11.49 -16.16 -6.88
CA SER A 302 10.99 -16.44 -8.21
C SER A 302 11.24 -15.27 -9.17
N PRO A 303 11.22 -15.48 -10.49
CA PRO A 303 11.35 -14.39 -11.45
C PRO A 303 10.27 -13.31 -11.30
N GLN A 304 9.06 -13.70 -10.90
CA GLN A 304 7.95 -12.78 -10.64
C GLN A 304 8.24 -11.87 -9.45
N SER A 305 8.74 -12.43 -8.33
CA SER A 305 9.08 -11.64 -7.15
C SER A 305 10.27 -10.71 -7.40
N VAL A 306 11.26 -11.15 -8.20
CA VAL A 306 12.37 -10.30 -8.64
C VAL A 306 11.88 -9.16 -9.55
N LEU A 307 11.04 -9.45 -10.55
CA LEU A 307 10.45 -8.42 -11.41
C LEU A 307 9.61 -7.43 -10.60
N ALA A 308 8.84 -7.91 -9.63
CA ALA A 308 8.04 -7.05 -8.74
C ALA A 308 8.92 -6.12 -7.91
N ALA A 309 10.06 -6.60 -7.39
CA ALA A 309 11.01 -5.75 -6.67
C ALA A 309 11.58 -4.64 -7.55
N PHE A 310 11.97 -4.95 -8.79
CA PHE A 310 12.41 -3.91 -9.74
C PHE A 310 11.28 -2.94 -10.11
N ALA A 311 10.04 -3.43 -10.23
CA ALA A 311 8.87 -2.58 -10.48
C ALA A 311 8.56 -1.64 -9.30
N LEU A 312 8.95 -1.98 -8.08
CA LEU A 312 8.90 -1.07 -6.91
C LEU A 312 9.98 0.02 -6.96
N GLY A 313 10.96 -0.08 -7.86
CA GLY A 313 12.08 0.86 -7.97
C GLY A 313 13.40 0.36 -7.37
N ALA A 314 13.54 -0.94 -7.09
CA ALA A 314 14.78 -1.49 -6.52
C ALA A 314 15.99 -1.25 -7.44
N ALA A 315 17.04 -0.64 -6.90
CA ALA A 315 18.32 -0.45 -7.57
C ALA A 315 19.06 -1.79 -7.77
N TYR A 316 18.83 -2.76 -6.90
CA TYR A 316 19.32 -4.13 -6.98
C TYR A 316 18.45 -5.05 -6.11
N VAL A 317 18.53 -6.37 -6.33
CA VAL A 317 17.79 -7.37 -5.55
C VAL A 317 18.72 -8.30 -4.77
N VAL A 318 18.22 -8.87 -3.69
CA VAL A 318 18.99 -9.74 -2.79
C VAL A 318 18.25 -11.02 -2.48
N THR A 319 18.96 -12.14 -2.57
CA THR A 319 18.43 -13.46 -2.24
C THR A 319 19.18 -14.05 -1.03
N GLY A 320 18.47 -14.85 -0.24
CA GLY A 320 19.01 -15.49 0.97
C GLY A 320 18.62 -16.96 1.02
N SER A 321 17.39 -17.25 1.46
CA SER A 321 16.92 -18.62 1.70
C SER A 321 17.20 -19.57 0.53
N ILE A 322 16.92 -19.17 -0.71
CA ILE A 322 17.12 -20.02 -1.90
C ILE A 322 18.58 -20.45 -2.09
N ASN A 323 19.54 -19.60 -1.70
CA ASN A 323 20.97 -19.87 -1.85
C ASN A 323 21.41 -20.97 -0.88
N GLN A 324 20.76 -21.09 0.28
CA GLN A 324 21.08 -22.11 1.28
C GLN A 324 20.82 -23.54 0.77
N ALA A 325 19.92 -23.72 -0.21
CA ALA A 325 19.68 -25.01 -0.85
C ALA A 325 20.67 -25.31 -2.00
N CYS A 326 21.60 -24.41 -2.30
CA CYS A 326 22.56 -24.62 -3.38
C CYS A 326 23.75 -25.46 -2.93
N ARG A 327 24.39 -26.13 -3.89
CA ARG A 327 25.54 -26.99 -3.67
C ARG A 327 26.67 -26.27 -2.92
N GLU A 328 26.90 -25.01 -3.25
CA GLU A 328 27.98 -24.19 -2.69
C GLU A 328 27.74 -23.81 -1.23
N ALA A 329 26.51 -23.88 -0.71
CA ALA A 329 26.19 -23.47 0.65
C ALA A 329 26.91 -24.33 1.70
N GLY A 330 27.49 -23.66 2.71
CA GLY A 330 28.21 -24.25 3.84
C GLY A 330 27.28 -24.85 4.91
N THR A 331 26.38 -25.75 4.48
CA THR A 331 25.47 -26.49 5.36
C THR A 331 25.37 -27.94 4.90
N SER A 332 24.88 -28.83 5.77
CA SER A 332 24.77 -30.26 5.46
C SER A 332 23.81 -30.58 4.31
N GLU A 333 24.08 -31.70 3.62
CA GLU A 333 23.21 -32.22 2.56
C GLU A 333 21.80 -32.56 3.06
N ALA A 334 21.67 -32.96 4.32
CA ALA A 334 20.39 -33.20 4.97
C ALA A 334 19.55 -31.91 5.04
N VAL A 335 20.17 -30.77 5.35
CA VAL A 335 19.51 -29.46 5.35
C VAL A 335 19.13 -29.05 3.93
N LYS A 336 20.05 -29.16 2.95
CA LYS A 336 19.78 -28.80 1.56
C LYS A 336 18.59 -29.59 0.99
N THR A 337 18.56 -30.90 1.24
CA THR A 337 17.47 -31.79 0.82
C THR A 337 16.12 -31.34 1.37
N ARG A 338 16.06 -31.03 2.67
CA ARG A 338 14.83 -30.54 3.31
C ARG A 338 14.38 -29.20 2.76
N LEU A 339 15.31 -28.27 2.56
CA LEU A 339 15.02 -26.98 1.95
C LEU A 339 14.43 -27.14 0.54
N GLY A 340 14.92 -28.09 -0.26
CA GLY A 340 14.37 -28.39 -1.59
C GLY A 340 12.96 -28.97 -1.61
N GLN A 341 12.48 -29.47 -0.46
CA GLN A 341 11.14 -30.04 -0.30
C GLN A 341 10.16 -29.06 0.37
N ALA A 342 10.64 -27.94 0.90
CA ALA A 342 9.82 -26.98 1.62
C ALA A 342 8.77 -26.33 0.71
N THR A 343 7.55 -26.19 1.22
CA THR A 343 6.51 -25.34 0.63
C THR A 343 6.55 -23.94 1.24
N ILE A 344 5.79 -23.00 0.67
CA ILE A 344 5.71 -21.61 1.17
C ILE A 344 5.27 -21.57 2.65
N GLN A 345 4.43 -22.53 3.06
CA GLN A 345 3.86 -22.56 4.41
C GLN A 345 4.75 -23.28 5.43
N ASP A 346 5.89 -23.84 5.02
CA ASP A 346 6.75 -24.67 5.87
C ASP A 346 7.75 -23.88 6.73
N VAL A 347 7.40 -22.64 7.07
CA VAL A 347 8.18 -21.77 7.94
C VAL A 347 7.41 -21.41 9.22
N ALA A 348 8.15 -21.06 10.27
CA ALA A 348 7.60 -20.61 11.55
C ALA A 348 8.56 -19.62 12.23
N MET A 349 8.03 -18.76 13.11
CA MET A 349 8.85 -17.93 14.00
C MET A 349 9.26 -18.73 15.23
N ALA A 350 10.52 -18.61 15.65
CA ALA A 350 11.08 -19.26 16.83
C ALA A 350 11.97 -18.28 17.61
N PRO A 351 12.12 -18.44 18.94
CA PRO A 351 13.06 -17.63 19.73
C PRO A 351 14.49 -17.67 19.19
N SER A 352 15.11 -16.50 19.10
CA SER A 352 16.52 -16.34 18.71
C SER A 352 17.48 -16.70 19.84
N ALA A 353 18.72 -17.10 19.51
CA ALA A 353 19.73 -17.44 20.51
C ALA A 353 20.43 -16.20 21.10
N ASP A 354 20.82 -15.26 20.24
CA ASP A 354 21.61 -14.06 20.56
C ASP A 354 20.82 -12.99 21.34
N MET A 355 19.50 -12.93 21.16
CA MET A 355 18.60 -11.99 21.86
C MET A 355 17.42 -12.70 22.54
N PHE A 356 17.67 -13.93 23.02
CA PHE A 356 16.67 -14.78 23.68
C PHE A 356 15.92 -14.08 24.82
N GLU A 357 16.67 -13.44 25.73
CA GLU A 357 16.11 -12.78 26.92
C GLU A 357 15.20 -11.59 26.57
N LEU A 358 15.43 -10.96 25.41
CA LEU A 358 14.65 -9.84 24.89
C LEU A 358 13.42 -10.30 24.08
N GLY A 359 13.25 -11.62 23.88
CA GLY A 359 12.14 -12.18 23.14
C GLY A 359 12.23 -12.01 21.62
N ALA A 360 13.41 -11.69 21.10
CA ALA A 360 13.64 -11.61 19.66
C ALA A 360 13.43 -12.98 18.99
N LYS A 361 12.90 -12.96 17.77
CA LYS A 361 12.54 -14.16 17.02
C LYS A 361 13.27 -14.23 15.68
N VAL A 362 13.36 -15.45 15.17
CA VAL A 362 13.90 -15.78 13.85
C VAL A 362 12.91 -16.65 13.09
N GLN A 363 12.81 -16.48 11.78
CA GLN A 363 12.03 -17.33 10.89
C GLN A 363 12.84 -18.55 10.44
N VAL A 364 12.29 -19.74 10.69
CA VAL A 364 12.96 -21.04 10.51
C VAL A 364 12.08 -22.02 9.77
N LEU A 365 12.70 -23.01 9.12
CA LEU A 365 12.01 -24.15 8.53
C LEU A 365 11.35 -25.00 9.65
N LYS A 366 10.05 -25.23 9.54
CA LYS A 366 9.30 -26.12 10.46
C LYS A 366 9.12 -27.54 9.91
N ALA A 367 9.12 -27.72 8.59
CA ALA A 367 8.98 -29.04 7.99
C ALA A 367 10.17 -29.93 8.36
N GLY A 368 9.88 -31.09 8.96
CA GLY A 368 10.90 -32.06 9.36
C GLY A 368 11.78 -31.63 10.55
N SER A 369 11.43 -30.55 11.27
CA SER A 369 12.14 -30.09 12.46
C SER A 369 11.17 -29.71 13.58
N MET A 370 11.47 -30.15 14.80
CA MET A 370 10.77 -29.75 16.03
C MET A 370 11.40 -28.52 16.69
N TYR A 371 12.45 -27.95 16.09
CA TYR A 371 13.18 -26.82 16.67
C TYR A 371 12.25 -25.66 17.06
N ALA A 372 11.34 -25.22 16.19
CA ALA A 372 10.47 -24.07 16.47
C ALA A 372 9.60 -24.30 17.72
N VAL A 373 9.02 -25.49 17.86
CA VAL A 373 8.19 -25.89 19.01
C VAL A 373 9.05 -25.99 20.28
N ARG A 374 10.23 -26.60 20.18
CA ARG A 374 11.16 -26.80 21.31
C ARG A 374 11.74 -25.48 21.80
N ALA A 375 12.16 -24.61 20.89
CA ALA A 375 12.64 -23.27 21.21
C ALA A 375 11.55 -22.43 21.89
N GLN A 376 10.31 -22.50 21.38
CA GLN A 376 9.17 -21.82 22.02
C GLN A 376 8.89 -22.37 23.43
N LYS A 377 9.00 -23.69 23.63
CA LYS A 377 8.88 -24.30 24.97
C LYS A 377 9.92 -23.74 25.94
N LEU A 378 11.19 -23.65 25.54
CA LEU A 378 12.25 -23.07 26.37
C LEU A 378 11.95 -21.60 26.74
N TYR A 379 11.46 -20.81 25.79
CA TYR A 379 11.09 -19.42 26.06
C TYR A 379 9.90 -19.30 27.02
N THR A 380 8.89 -20.16 26.88
CA THR A 380 7.76 -20.21 27.82
C THR A 380 8.23 -20.52 29.24
N LEU A 381 9.11 -21.53 29.40
CA LEU A 381 9.69 -21.85 30.71
C LEU A 381 10.51 -20.68 31.28
N TYR A 382 11.32 -20.02 30.45
CA TYR A 382 12.11 -18.84 30.84
C TYR A 382 11.25 -17.66 31.31
N LYS A 383 10.05 -17.50 30.73
CA LYS A 383 9.10 -16.45 31.11
C LYS A 383 8.31 -16.79 32.38
N GLN A 384 8.08 -18.07 32.63
CA GLN A 384 7.25 -18.55 33.74
C GLN A 384 8.02 -18.68 35.06
N TYR A 385 9.30 -19.02 35.00
CA TYR A 385 10.12 -19.30 36.19
C TYR A 385 11.28 -18.31 36.31
N GLU A 386 11.68 -17.98 37.54
CA GLU A 386 12.83 -17.09 37.80
C GLU A 386 14.12 -17.89 38.00
N ARG A 387 14.01 -19.16 38.41
CA ARG A 387 15.14 -20.06 38.64
C ARG A 387 14.88 -21.41 37.98
N LEU A 388 15.96 -22.09 37.61
CA LEU A 388 15.87 -23.44 37.05
C LEU A 388 15.28 -24.44 38.05
N GLU A 389 15.56 -24.24 39.34
CA GLU A 389 15.06 -25.08 40.45
C GLU A 389 13.54 -24.96 40.66
N ASP A 390 12.91 -23.88 40.16
CA ASP A 390 11.47 -23.66 40.30
C ASP A 390 10.66 -24.42 39.22
N ILE A 391 11.32 -24.93 38.18
CA ILE A 391 10.68 -25.70 37.11
C ILE A 391 10.28 -27.09 37.68
N PRO A 392 9.04 -27.55 37.47
CA PRO A 392 8.60 -28.87 37.92
C PRO A 392 9.56 -29.98 37.49
N GLU A 393 9.89 -30.90 38.40
CA GLU A 393 10.87 -31.96 38.11
C GLU A 393 10.53 -32.79 36.86
N ALA A 394 9.24 -33.00 36.60
CA ALA A 394 8.79 -33.71 35.40
C ALA A 394 9.19 -32.97 34.11
N GLU A 395 9.15 -31.64 34.11
CA GLU A 395 9.59 -30.82 32.99
C GLU A 395 11.12 -30.78 32.88
N ILE A 396 11.85 -30.70 34.00
CA ILE A 396 13.31 -30.84 34.01
C ILE A 396 13.74 -32.18 33.40
N ARG A 397 13.15 -33.30 33.82
CA ARG A 397 13.41 -34.63 33.24
C ARG A 397 13.06 -34.68 31.74
N ASN A 398 12.02 -33.97 31.31
CA ASN A 398 11.68 -33.86 29.89
C ASN A 398 12.74 -33.08 29.10
N LEU A 399 13.24 -31.96 29.65
CA LEU A 399 14.31 -31.19 29.04
C LEU A 399 15.57 -32.05 28.87
N GLU A 400 16.00 -32.75 29.91
CA GLU A 400 17.19 -33.62 29.87
C GLU A 400 17.04 -34.77 28.87
N ASN A 401 15.90 -35.47 28.87
CA ASN A 401 15.71 -36.66 28.04
C ASN A 401 15.37 -36.36 26.58
N ALA A 402 14.47 -35.39 26.33
CA ALA A 402 13.87 -35.18 25.01
C ALA A 402 14.51 -34.02 24.23
N LEU A 403 15.04 -33.00 24.93
CA LEU A 403 15.50 -31.75 24.31
C LEU A 403 17.02 -31.59 24.35
N PHE A 404 17.64 -31.62 25.54
CA PHE A 404 19.09 -31.58 25.68
C PHE A 404 19.73 -32.93 25.32
N LYS A 405 19.04 -34.04 25.60
CA LYS A 405 19.54 -35.42 25.52
C LYS A 405 20.80 -35.63 26.37
N ARG A 406 20.89 -34.92 27.49
CA ARG A 406 21.98 -34.96 28.47
C ARG A 406 21.54 -34.28 29.76
N PRO A 407 22.15 -34.62 30.91
CA PRO A 407 21.88 -33.94 32.17
C PRO A 407 22.17 -32.44 32.09
N ILE A 408 21.37 -31.65 32.80
CA ILE A 408 21.49 -30.18 32.85
C ILE A 408 22.87 -29.73 33.34
N ASP A 409 23.46 -30.43 34.30
CA ASP A 409 24.80 -30.13 34.82
C ASP A 409 25.88 -30.27 33.73
N THR A 410 25.72 -31.25 32.84
CA THR A 410 26.61 -31.42 31.68
C THR A 410 26.44 -30.26 30.69
N VAL A 411 25.20 -29.84 30.42
CA VAL A 411 24.93 -28.67 29.55
C VAL A 411 25.57 -27.41 30.13
N TRP A 412 25.48 -27.23 31.46
CA TRP A 412 26.09 -26.09 32.14
C TRP A 412 27.61 -26.11 32.01
N ALA A 413 28.26 -27.24 32.26
CA ALA A 413 29.71 -27.38 32.12
C ALA A 413 30.20 -27.07 30.69
N GLU A 414 29.46 -27.50 29.67
CA GLU A 414 29.76 -27.15 28.27
C GLU A 414 29.58 -25.67 27.97
N THR A 415 28.57 -25.04 28.58
CA THR A 415 28.33 -23.59 28.46
C THR A 415 29.48 -22.80 29.08
N GLU A 416 29.96 -23.20 30.27
CA GLU A 416 31.15 -22.62 30.91
C GLU A 416 32.40 -22.77 30.04
N ALA A 417 32.63 -23.96 29.49
CA ALA A 417 33.76 -24.22 28.60
C ALA A 417 33.70 -23.35 27.32
N PHE A 418 32.50 -23.19 26.73
CA PHE A 418 32.31 -22.38 25.53
C PHE A 418 32.70 -20.91 25.76
N PHE A 419 32.18 -20.27 26.81
CA PHE A 419 32.48 -18.87 27.11
C PHE A 419 33.94 -18.66 27.55
N THR A 420 34.51 -19.61 28.30
CA THR A 420 35.92 -19.59 28.71
C THR A 420 36.86 -19.67 27.50
N SER A 421 36.61 -20.59 26.56
CA SER A 421 37.44 -20.75 25.36
C SER A 421 37.46 -19.53 24.43
N ARG A 422 36.41 -18.69 24.49
CA ARG A 422 36.29 -17.44 23.72
C ARG A 422 36.80 -16.21 24.48
N GLY A 423 37.29 -16.37 25.70
CA GLY A 423 37.73 -15.27 26.56
C GLY A 423 36.60 -14.31 26.98
N ASN A 424 35.34 -14.73 26.86
CA ASN A 424 34.17 -13.90 27.19
C ASN A 424 33.54 -14.39 28.51
N LEU A 425 34.10 -13.96 29.64
CA LEU A 425 33.72 -14.43 30.97
C LEU A 425 32.52 -13.69 31.59
N ALA A 426 32.20 -12.49 31.09
CA ALA A 426 31.15 -11.64 31.67
C ALA A 426 29.76 -12.32 31.77
N PRO A 427 29.29 -13.11 30.77
CA PRO A 427 28.04 -13.84 30.91
C PRO A 427 28.05 -14.88 32.05
N LEU A 428 29.20 -15.53 32.28
CA LEU A 428 29.36 -16.52 33.35
C LEU A 428 29.36 -15.86 34.72
N GLU A 429 30.03 -14.71 34.86
CA GLU A 429 30.02 -13.92 36.09
C GLU A 429 28.60 -13.46 36.44
N ALA A 430 27.86 -12.95 35.45
CA ALA A 430 26.46 -12.56 35.64
C ALA A 430 25.57 -13.74 36.07
N ALA A 431 25.81 -14.94 35.52
CA ALA A 431 25.06 -16.14 35.88
C ALA A 431 25.32 -16.65 37.30
N ARG A 432 26.46 -16.33 37.92
CA ARG A 432 26.75 -16.71 39.31
C ARG A 432 25.87 -15.97 40.31
N SER A 433 25.58 -14.70 40.06
CA SER A 433 24.74 -13.87 40.93
C SER A 433 23.27 -13.80 40.49
N ASN A 434 22.93 -14.29 39.30
CA ASN A 434 21.58 -14.24 38.74
C ASN A 434 21.13 -15.63 38.21
N PRO A 435 20.32 -16.37 38.99
CA PRO A 435 19.79 -17.68 38.59
C PRO A 435 19.01 -17.66 37.27
N ARG A 436 18.32 -16.56 36.98
CA ARG A 436 17.59 -16.39 35.72
C ARG A 436 18.54 -16.32 34.53
N LYS A 437 19.68 -15.64 34.69
CA LYS A 437 20.73 -15.57 33.66
C LYS A 437 21.35 -16.95 33.41
N LYS A 438 21.60 -17.73 34.47
CA LYS A 438 22.05 -19.12 34.35
C LYS A 438 21.08 -19.96 33.52
N MET A 439 19.78 -19.86 33.81
CA MET A 439 18.74 -20.54 33.03
C MET A 439 18.73 -20.09 31.56
N ALA A 440 18.84 -18.78 31.29
CA ALA A 440 18.87 -18.25 29.93
C ALA A 440 20.05 -18.80 29.12
N LEU A 441 21.27 -18.78 29.69
CA LEU A 441 22.47 -19.32 29.05
C LEU A 441 22.34 -20.80 28.73
N LEU A 442 21.74 -21.58 29.64
CA LEU A 442 21.49 -23.00 29.43
C LEU A 442 20.49 -23.25 28.29
N PHE A 443 19.42 -22.46 28.20
CA PHE A 443 18.48 -22.57 27.09
C PHE A 443 19.09 -22.11 25.76
N GLN A 444 19.90 -21.05 25.79
CA GLN A 444 20.67 -20.56 24.64
C GLN A 444 21.69 -21.58 24.13
N TRP A 445 22.21 -22.47 24.99
CA TRP A 445 23.03 -23.60 24.53
C TRP A 445 22.27 -24.44 23.50
N TYR A 446 21.02 -24.84 23.76
CA TYR A 446 20.25 -25.61 22.80
C TYR A 446 20.00 -24.81 21.51
N LEU A 447 19.59 -23.56 21.64
CA LEU A 447 19.31 -22.69 20.48
C LEU A 447 20.55 -22.54 19.58
N GLY A 448 21.73 -22.32 20.17
CA GLY A 448 22.98 -22.20 19.43
C GLY A 448 23.48 -23.52 18.84
N GLN A 449 23.35 -24.63 19.59
CA GLN A 449 23.76 -25.95 19.14
C GLN A 449 22.87 -26.47 18.00
N SER A 450 21.57 -26.16 18.00
CA SER A 450 20.63 -26.51 16.94
C SER A 450 21.04 -26.01 15.55
N SER A 451 21.66 -24.82 15.47
CA SER A 451 22.24 -24.33 14.22
C SER A 451 23.51 -25.09 13.83
N ARG A 452 24.39 -25.37 14.81
CA ARG A 452 25.64 -26.12 14.57
C ARG A 452 25.39 -27.57 14.14
N TRP A 453 24.42 -28.25 14.73
CA TRP A 453 24.01 -29.60 14.33
C TRP A 453 23.49 -29.62 12.89
N ALA A 454 22.72 -28.60 12.50
CA ALA A 454 22.22 -28.47 11.13
C ALA A 454 23.36 -28.26 10.12
N ILE A 455 24.33 -27.40 10.44
CA ILE A 455 25.53 -27.16 9.61
C ILE A 455 26.38 -28.43 9.49
N ALA A 456 26.66 -29.09 10.63
CA ALA A 456 27.48 -30.30 10.68
C ALA A 456 26.79 -31.55 10.10
N GLY A 457 25.45 -31.55 10.02
CA GLY A 457 24.68 -32.69 9.53
C GLY A 457 24.54 -33.82 10.54
N ASP A 458 24.44 -33.49 11.83
CA ASP A 458 24.27 -34.48 12.90
C ASP A 458 22.89 -35.17 12.80
N THR A 459 22.88 -36.40 12.30
CA THR A 459 21.65 -37.16 12.03
C THR A 459 20.90 -37.55 13.30
N GLU A 460 21.58 -37.69 14.45
CA GLU A 460 20.94 -38.00 15.74
C GLU A 460 20.18 -36.78 16.30
N ARG A 461 20.54 -35.58 15.82
CA ARG A 461 19.93 -34.30 16.15
C ARG A 461 19.09 -33.75 14.98
N ALA A 462 18.78 -34.55 13.97
CA ALA A 462 18.10 -34.08 12.76
C ALA A 462 16.73 -33.41 13.04
N VAL A 463 16.00 -33.83 14.08
CA VAL A 463 14.74 -33.21 14.50
C VAL A 463 14.93 -31.88 15.26
N ASP A 464 16.15 -31.54 15.64
CA ASP A 464 16.52 -30.31 16.35
C ASP A 464 17.16 -29.25 15.45
N PHE A 465 17.27 -29.51 14.14
CA PHE A 465 17.93 -28.59 13.23
C PHE A 465 17.22 -27.24 13.20
N GLN A 466 17.96 -26.19 13.55
CA GLN A 466 17.58 -24.82 13.29
C GLN A 466 18.07 -24.45 11.90
N VAL A 467 17.14 -24.26 10.97
CA VAL A 467 17.44 -23.85 9.59
C VAL A 467 16.71 -22.55 9.31
N TRP A 468 17.44 -21.45 9.15
CA TRP A 468 16.86 -20.15 8.85
C TRP A 468 16.31 -20.11 7.43
N CYS A 469 14.99 -20.04 7.29
CA CYS A 469 14.33 -20.16 5.99
C CYS A 469 13.05 -19.32 5.99
N GLY A 470 12.87 -18.50 4.96
CA GLY A 470 11.64 -17.76 4.71
C GLY A 470 10.81 -18.38 3.58
N PRO A 471 9.61 -17.84 3.30
CA PRO A 471 8.68 -18.36 2.28
C PRO A 471 9.26 -18.34 0.86
N ALA A 472 10.29 -17.53 0.60
CA ALA A 472 11.01 -17.48 -0.67
C ALA A 472 11.54 -18.85 -1.12
N MET A 473 11.92 -19.74 -0.20
CA MET A 473 12.36 -21.10 -0.55
C MET A 473 11.21 -21.91 -1.19
N GLY A 474 10.02 -21.86 -0.59
CA GLY A 474 8.85 -22.54 -1.14
C GLY A 474 8.47 -22.03 -2.53
N ALA A 475 8.48 -20.70 -2.71
CA ALA A 475 8.24 -20.09 -4.01
C ALA A 475 9.28 -20.53 -5.07
N ALA A 476 10.55 -20.66 -4.67
CA ALA A 476 11.60 -21.18 -5.55
C ALA A 476 11.37 -22.65 -5.91
N ASN A 477 10.99 -23.49 -4.94
CA ASN A 477 10.70 -24.91 -5.19
C ASN A 477 9.51 -25.09 -6.15
N GLU A 478 8.47 -24.28 -6.01
CA GLU A 478 7.33 -24.28 -6.94
C GLU A 478 7.73 -23.81 -8.34
N TRP A 479 8.58 -22.78 -8.44
CA TRP A 479 9.10 -22.27 -9.71
C TRP A 479 10.00 -23.30 -10.42
N LEU A 480 10.89 -23.97 -9.70
CA LEU A 480 11.85 -24.93 -10.23
C LEU A 480 11.24 -26.30 -10.55
N ARG A 481 10.02 -26.58 -10.10
CA ARG A 481 9.33 -27.87 -10.31
C ARG A 481 9.22 -28.23 -11.80
N GLY A 482 9.63 -29.44 -12.14
CA GLY A 482 9.71 -29.98 -13.50
C GLY A 482 10.92 -29.52 -14.31
N SER A 483 11.90 -28.83 -13.69
CA SER A 483 13.17 -28.47 -14.32
C SER A 483 14.33 -29.30 -13.78
N ALA A 484 15.49 -29.26 -14.43
CA ALA A 484 16.70 -29.91 -13.92
C ALA A 484 17.13 -29.39 -12.53
N LEU A 485 16.74 -28.16 -12.19
CA LEU A 485 17.06 -27.51 -10.91
C LEU A 485 16.08 -27.88 -9.78
N GLU A 486 15.04 -28.68 -10.06
CA GLU A 486 14.19 -29.25 -9.01
C GLU A 486 15.03 -30.07 -8.03
N ALA A 487 15.92 -30.91 -8.57
CA ALA A 487 16.90 -31.67 -7.81
C ALA A 487 17.91 -30.72 -7.13
N VAL A 488 17.96 -30.77 -5.81
CA VAL A 488 18.83 -29.92 -4.98
C VAL A 488 20.32 -30.11 -5.33
N SER A 489 20.73 -31.33 -5.71
CA SER A 489 22.10 -31.62 -6.13
C SER A 489 22.54 -30.81 -7.36
N GLU A 490 21.60 -30.39 -8.20
CA GLU A 490 21.84 -29.61 -9.42
C GLU A 490 21.77 -28.10 -9.18
N ARG A 491 21.33 -27.65 -8.00
CA ARG A 491 21.19 -26.23 -7.67
C ARG A 491 22.55 -25.59 -7.46
N ARG A 492 22.93 -24.72 -8.40
CA ARG A 492 24.11 -23.86 -8.32
C ARG A 492 23.67 -22.41 -8.16
N ALA A 493 24.21 -21.72 -7.16
CA ALA A 493 23.74 -20.37 -6.80
C ALA A 493 23.81 -19.38 -7.98
N GLY A 494 24.91 -19.40 -8.75
CA GLY A 494 25.07 -18.55 -9.93
C GLY A 494 24.09 -18.86 -11.06
N VAL A 495 23.77 -20.13 -11.28
CA VAL A 495 22.78 -20.53 -12.28
C VAL A 495 21.39 -20.04 -11.87
N ILE A 496 21.01 -20.19 -10.60
CA ILE A 496 19.72 -19.71 -10.09
C ILE A 496 19.64 -18.19 -10.19
N ALA A 497 20.69 -17.45 -9.85
CA ALA A 497 20.73 -15.99 -9.98
C ALA A 497 20.51 -15.54 -11.43
N VAL A 498 21.21 -16.16 -12.39
CA VAL A 498 21.05 -15.88 -13.82
C VAL A 498 19.63 -16.19 -14.30
N GLU A 499 19.07 -17.33 -13.90
CA GLU A 499 17.72 -17.75 -14.30
C GLU A 499 16.63 -16.86 -13.70
N LEU A 500 16.82 -16.34 -12.49
CA LEU A 500 15.93 -15.35 -11.89
C LEU A 500 15.93 -14.04 -12.68
N MET A 501 17.11 -13.48 -12.97
CA MET A 501 17.26 -12.24 -13.73
C MET A 501 16.76 -12.40 -15.17
N ARG A 502 17.08 -13.53 -15.82
CA ARG A 502 16.60 -13.89 -17.16
C ARG A 502 15.08 -14.03 -17.19
N GLY A 503 14.52 -14.69 -16.19
CA GLY A 503 13.08 -14.83 -16.06
C GLY A 503 12.38 -13.50 -15.84
N ALA A 504 12.96 -12.60 -15.04
CA ALA A 504 12.41 -11.26 -14.83
C ALA A 504 12.40 -10.45 -16.14
N ALA A 505 13.49 -10.49 -16.91
CA ALA A 505 13.58 -9.87 -18.23
C ALA A 505 12.56 -10.43 -19.23
N TYR A 506 12.43 -11.75 -19.30
CA TYR A 506 11.42 -12.40 -20.13
C TYR A 506 10.00 -11.98 -19.73
N LEU A 507 9.69 -12.00 -18.43
CA LEU A 507 8.37 -11.63 -17.93
C LEU A 507 8.06 -10.14 -18.17
N ALA A 508 9.04 -9.25 -18.10
CA ALA A 508 8.88 -7.84 -18.45
C ALA A 508 8.51 -7.66 -19.93
N ARG A 509 9.19 -8.39 -20.84
CA ARG A 509 8.84 -8.42 -22.28
C ARG A 509 7.43 -8.96 -22.50
N VAL A 510 7.02 -9.97 -21.73
CA VAL A 510 5.65 -10.50 -21.76
C VAL A 510 4.63 -9.49 -21.26
N GLN A 511 4.91 -8.74 -20.18
CA GLN A 511 4.00 -7.68 -19.73
C GLN A 511 3.92 -6.55 -20.75
N PHE A 512 5.04 -6.18 -21.39
CA PHE A 512 5.06 -5.19 -22.47
C PHE A 512 4.09 -5.57 -23.60
N LEU A 513 4.10 -6.84 -24.03
CA LEU A 513 3.13 -7.35 -25.00
C LEU A 513 1.67 -7.23 -24.54
N ARG A 514 1.40 -7.52 -23.26
CA ARG A 514 0.04 -7.43 -22.71
C ARG A 514 -0.45 -5.99 -22.60
N HIS A 515 0.46 -5.06 -22.31
CA HIS A 515 0.15 -3.63 -22.36
C HIS A 515 -0.17 -3.19 -23.79
N LEU A 516 0.52 -3.76 -24.79
CA LEU A 516 0.27 -3.57 -26.23
C LEU A 516 -0.89 -4.44 -26.78
N GLY A 517 -1.82 -4.87 -25.93
CA GLY A 517 -3.02 -5.60 -26.36
C GLY A 517 -2.78 -6.95 -27.05
N VAL A 518 -1.54 -7.44 -27.11
CA VAL A 518 -1.21 -8.73 -27.73
C VAL A 518 -1.79 -9.84 -26.86
N ALA A 519 -2.60 -10.70 -27.47
CA ALA A 519 -3.12 -11.89 -26.80
C ALA A 519 -1.97 -12.85 -26.50
N VAL A 520 -1.52 -12.87 -25.24
CA VAL A 520 -0.44 -13.74 -24.78
C VAL A 520 -1.03 -15.01 -24.13
N PRO A 521 -0.63 -16.22 -24.57
CA PRO A 521 -1.01 -17.46 -23.90
C PRO A 521 -0.67 -17.47 -22.41
N GLU A 522 -1.53 -18.04 -21.56
CA GLU A 522 -1.27 -18.12 -20.11
C GLU A 522 0.05 -18.83 -19.77
N SER A 523 0.47 -19.79 -20.59
CA SER A 523 1.74 -20.50 -20.43
C SER A 523 2.96 -19.59 -20.55
N TRP A 524 2.84 -18.44 -21.22
CA TRP A 524 3.93 -17.47 -21.36
C TRP A 524 4.06 -16.54 -20.16
N LEU A 525 3.03 -16.44 -19.30
CA LEU A 525 3.07 -15.67 -18.04
C LEU A 525 3.95 -16.34 -16.97
N ARG A 526 4.56 -17.48 -17.30
CA ARG A 526 5.44 -18.24 -16.42
C ARG A 526 6.77 -18.48 -17.10
N TYR A 527 7.85 -18.09 -16.43
CA TYR A 527 9.20 -18.49 -16.81
C TYR A 527 9.58 -19.79 -16.11
N ARG A 528 10.10 -20.77 -16.85
CA ARG A 528 10.69 -22.00 -16.30
C ARG A 528 12.08 -22.23 -16.88
N PRO A 529 13.09 -22.51 -16.05
CA PRO A 529 14.41 -22.89 -16.54
C PRO A 529 14.33 -24.14 -17.42
N GLY A 530 14.93 -24.10 -18.62
CA GLY A 530 15.22 -25.29 -19.41
C GLY A 530 14.12 -25.85 -20.35
N THR A 531 13.35 -25.01 -21.07
CA THR A 531 12.43 -25.51 -22.13
C THR A 531 12.78 -25.13 -23.58
N ALA A 532 13.81 -24.31 -23.84
CA ALA A 532 14.24 -23.99 -25.20
C ALA A 532 15.76 -24.10 -25.35
N ARG A 533 16.23 -24.93 -26.29
CA ARG A 533 17.59 -24.82 -26.85
C ARG A 533 17.65 -23.49 -27.58
N ILE A 534 18.53 -22.59 -27.16
CA ILE A 534 18.89 -21.40 -27.93
C ILE A 534 20.42 -21.41 -28.03
N ASP A 535 20.91 -21.38 -29.26
CA ASP A 535 22.31 -21.50 -29.63
C ASP A 535 23.17 -20.41 -28.97
N ASN A 536 24.21 -20.86 -28.26
CA ASN A 536 25.31 -20.03 -27.76
C ASN A 536 26.27 -19.69 -28.91
N THR A 537 25.85 -18.83 -29.83
CA THR A 537 26.77 -18.18 -30.76
C THR A 537 26.23 -16.80 -31.11
N GLU A 538 26.61 -15.77 -30.36
CA GLU A 538 26.84 -14.42 -30.89
C GLU A 538 27.40 -13.50 -29.78
N GLY A 539 28.67 -13.14 -29.92
CA GLY A 539 29.10 -11.77 -29.61
C GLY A 539 29.76 -11.47 -28.27
N ALA A 540 30.75 -12.25 -27.84
CA ALA A 540 31.86 -11.65 -27.10
C ALA A 540 32.73 -10.86 -28.11
N GLY A 541 32.64 -9.54 -28.10
CA GLY A 541 33.46 -8.68 -28.97
C GLY A 541 32.72 -7.46 -29.49
N GLY A 542 32.79 -6.35 -28.76
CA GLY A 542 32.24 -5.07 -29.20
C GLY A 542 32.79 -3.94 -28.32
N THR A 543 33.91 -3.36 -28.75
CA THR A 543 34.52 -2.16 -28.17
C THR A 543 33.52 -0.99 -28.22
N PHE A 544 33.15 -0.43 -27.07
CA PHE A 544 32.33 0.77 -26.99
C PHE A 544 33.15 2.01 -27.39
N SER A 545 32.82 2.57 -28.56
CA SER A 545 33.26 3.89 -29.02
C SER A 545 32.30 4.95 -28.48
N ALA A 546 32.86 6.02 -27.90
CA ALA A 546 32.14 7.19 -27.42
C ALA A 546 31.79 8.16 -28.57
N ALA A 547 30.55 8.65 -28.59
CA ALA A 547 30.03 9.87 -29.27
C ALA A 547 28.49 9.72 -29.37
N ALA A 548 27.61 10.72 -29.26
CA ALA A 548 27.74 12.15 -29.12
C ALA A 548 26.42 12.72 -28.53
N SER A 549 26.52 13.98 -28.12
CA SER A 549 25.51 14.90 -27.62
C SER A 549 24.16 14.95 -28.36
N ASN A 550 23.13 15.13 -27.54
CA ASN A 550 21.75 15.53 -27.80
C ASN A 550 21.59 16.65 -28.86
N PRO A 551 20.42 16.75 -29.51
CA PRO A 551 19.67 17.99 -29.35
C PRO A 551 18.16 17.79 -29.10
N ARG A 552 17.67 18.67 -28.22
CA ARG A 552 16.27 18.94 -27.84
C ARG A 552 15.29 18.88 -29.02
N HIS A 553 14.18 18.17 -28.84
CA HIS A 553 12.97 18.34 -29.65
C HIS A 553 11.75 18.60 -28.77
N LYS A 554 10.95 19.57 -29.21
CA LYS A 554 9.73 20.12 -28.61
C LYS A 554 8.68 19.02 -28.38
N GLU A 555 8.04 19.06 -27.21
CA GLU A 555 6.86 18.26 -26.88
C GLU A 555 5.66 18.72 -27.72
N GLU A 556 5.22 17.86 -28.64
CA GLU A 556 3.84 17.84 -29.13
C GLU A 556 3.13 16.70 -28.41
N PHE A 557 2.07 17.05 -27.65
CA PHE A 557 1.16 16.08 -27.05
C PHE A 557 0.50 15.24 -28.16
N LYS A 558 0.91 13.97 -28.28
CA LYS A 558 0.19 12.95 -29.07
C LYS A 558 -0.78 12.21 -28.14
N SER A 559 -2.07 12.25 -28.51
CA SER A 559 -3.14 11.47 -27.89
C SER A 559 -2.82 9.97 -27.91
N MET A 560 -3.02 9.27 -26.79
CA MET A 560 -2.78 7.82 -26.64
C MET A 560 -3.93 6.97 -27.21
N GLU A 561 -3.59 5.80 -27.75
CA GLU A 561 -4.54 4.83 -28.32
C GLU A 561 -5.20 3.93 -27.24
N ALA A 562 -6.33 3.31 -27.60
CA ALA A 562 -7.38 2.72 -26.76
C ALA A 562 -7.03 1.51 -25.83
N GLU A 563 -5.75 1.28 -25.49
CA GLU A 563 -5.24 0.16 -24.68
C GLU A 563 -5.32 0.35 -23.15
N THR A 564 -5.73 1.53 -22.67
CA THR A 564 -5.79 1.90 -21.24
C THR A 564 -6.98 1.29 -20.45
N LYS A 565 -7.81 0.43 -21.05
CA LYS A 565 -8.96 -0.20 -20.36
C LYS A 565 -8.51 -1.33 -19.44
N LEU A 566 -8.71 -1.15 -18.13
CA LEU A 566 -8.39 -2.11 -17.07
C LEU A 566 -9.21 -3.43 -17.20
N PRO A 567 -8.57 -4.60 -17.10
CA PRO A 567 -9.26 -5.89 -17.05
C PRO A 567 -9.89 -6.10 -15.66
N LEU A 568 -11.21 -6.34 -15.62
CA LEU A 568 -11.99 -6.48 -14.38
C LEU A 568 -12.57 -7.89 -14.21
N ASN A 569 -11.83 -8.94 -14.54
CA ASN A 569 -12.37 -10.30 -14.65
C ASN A 569 -12.70 -10.90 -13.27
N LYS A 570 -11.73 -10.89 -12.34
CA LYS A 570 -11.94 -11.36 -10.96
C LYS A 570 -12.96 -10.49 -10.23
N SER A 571 -12.91 -9.18 -10.47
CA SER A 571 -13.86 -8.21 -9.94
C SER A 571 -15.29 -8.50 -10.40
N LYS A 572 -15.49 -8.82 -11.68
CA LYS A 572 -16.79 -9.25 -12.22
C LYS A 572 -17.25 -10.58 -11.63
N ASP A 573 -16.37 -11.57 -11.52
CA ASP A 573 -16.74 -12.88 -10.99
C ASP A 573 -17.07 -12.83 -9.49
N PHE A 574 -16.34 -12.02 -8.72
CA PHE A 574 -16.70 -11.72 -7.34
C PHE A 574 -18.05 -10.99 -7.25
N TYR A 575 -18.28 -10.00 -8.11
CA TYR A 575 -19.56 -9.28 -8.11
C TYR A 575 -20.74 -10.19 -8.48
N LYS A 576 -20.56 -11.18 -9.36
CA LYS A 576 -21.58 -12.22 -9.60
C LYS A 576 -21.89 -13.00 -8.32
N GLN A 577 -20.87 -13.38 -7.55
CA GLN A 577 -21.10 -14.05 -6.24
C GLN A 577 -21.81 -13.12 -5.26
N CYS A 578 -21.51 -11.82 -5.27
CA CYS A 578 -22.26 -10.84 -4.48
C CYS A 578 -23.73 -10.79 -4.86
N TRP A 579 -24.08 -10.91 -6.15
CA TRP A 579 -25.48 -10.97 -6.58
C TRP A 579 -26.23 -12.18 -6.02
N GLU A 580 -25.56 -13.32 -5.87
CA GLU A 580 -26.14 -14.52 -5.27
C GLU A 580 -26.33 -14.39 -3.75
N LEU A 581 -25.43 -13.66 -3.08
CA LEU A 581 -25.36 -13.61 -1.61
C LEU A 581 -25.98 -12.35 -0.98
N LEU A 582 -25.96 -11.23 -1.71
CA LEU A 582 -26.40 -9.91 -1.24
C LEU A 582 -27.65 -9.49 -2.02
N PRO A 583 -28.70 -8.98 -1.35
CA PRO A 583 -29.84 -8.39 -2.04
C PRO A 583 -29.41 -7.28 -3.00
N GLY A 584 -29.52 -7.53 -4.31
CA GLY A 584 -29.11 -6.59 -5.36
C GLY A 584 -27.59 -6.45 -5.53
N GLY A 585 -26.79 -7.38 -5.03
CA GLY A 585 -25.32 -7.42 -5.19
C GLY A 585 -24.54 -6.36 -4.41
N THR A 586 -25.20 -5.51 -3.62
CA THR A 586 -24.59 -4.38 -2.90
C THR A 586 -25.39 -4.00 -1.67
N HIS A 587 -24.77 -3.28 -0.72
CA HIS A 587 -25.44 -2.72 0.46
C HIS A 587 -26.15 -1.39 0.19
N TYR A 588 -26.23 -0.95 -1.06
CA TYR A 588 -26.79 0.33 -1.43
C TYR A 588 -27.78 0.22 -2.58
N ASN A 589 -29.03 0.63 -2.34
CA ASN A 589 -30.14 0.38 -3.25
C ASN A 589 -30.90 1.66 -3.66
N PHE A 590 -30.30 2.53 -4.47
CA PHE A 590 -31.09 3.52 -5.22
C PHE A 590 -31.78 2.86 -6.42
N GLY A 591 -32.95 3.36 -6.82
CA GLY A 591 -33.78 2.86 -7.91
C GLY A 591 -33.19 3.01 -9.31
N ASP A 592 -31.92 2.66 -9.48
CA ASP A 592 -31.18 2.61 -10.74
C ASP A 592 -31.44 1.24 -11.41
N PRO A 593 -32.24 1.19 -12.49
CA PRO A 593 -32.68 -0.05 -13.12
C PRO A 593 -31.56 -0.79 -13.89
N GLU A 594 -30.43 -0.14 -14.17
CA GLU A 594 -29.34 -0.70 -15.01
C GLU A 594 -28.01 -0.83 -14.27
N ARG A 595 -28.06 -1.14 -12.96
CA ARG A 595 -26.91 -1.10 -12.06
C ARG A 595 -25.59 -1.58 -12.71
N PRO A 596 -24.63 -0.66 -12.93
CA PRO A 596 -23.36 -1.03 -13.53
C PRO A 596 -22.48 -1.81 -12.55
N LEU A 597 -21.44 -2.45 -13.09
CA LEU A 597 -20.46 -3.23 -12.33
C LEU A 597 -19.94 -2.45 -11.11
N VAL A 598 -20.21 -2.97 -9.91
CA VAL A 598 -19.56 -2.50 -8.68
C VAL A 598 -18.20 -3.19 -8.59
N ILE A 599 -17.13 -2.40 -8.53
CA ILE A 599 -15.76 -2.92 -8.43
C ILE A 599 -15.43 -3.18 -6.95
N PRO A 600 -15.16 -4.44 -6.54
CA PRO A 600 -14.65 -4.74 -5.22
C PRO A 600 -13.18 -4.35 -5.08
N PHE A 601 -12.82 -3.76 -3.94
CA PHE A 601 -11.45 -3.37 -3.60
C PHE A 601 -10.96 -4.13 -2.36
N ASN A 602 -9.70 -4.55 -2.35
CA ASN A 602 -9.09 -5.26 -1.20
C ASN A 602 -7.90 -4.53 -0.58
N ARG A 603 -7.46 -3.42 -1.17
CA ARG A 603 -6.34 -2.62 -0.71
C ARG A 603 -6.59 -1.15 -0.99
N GLY A 604 -6.12 -0.28 -0.11
CA GLY A 604 -6.08 1.16 -0.31
C GLY A 604 -4.88 1.78 0.41
N ARG A 605 -4.33 2.85 -0.15
CA ARG A 605 -3.23 3.65 0.41
C ARG A 605 -3.31 5.07 -0.16
N ASN A 606 -3.23 6.09 0.69
CA ASN A 606 -3.40 7.49 0.33
C ASN A 606 -4.72 7.70 -0.44
N SER A 607 -4.67 8.23 -1.67
CA SER A 607 -5.85 8.43 -2.54
C SER A 607 -6.10 7.27 -3.53
N ARG A 608 -5.43 6.12 -3.35
CA ARG A 608 -5.47 4.98 -4.27
C ARG A 608 -6.13 3.76 -3.66
N VAL A 609 -6.85 3.01 -4.48
CA VAL A 609 -7.44 1.70 -4.15
C VAL A 609 -7.09 0.68 -5.22
N TRP A 610 -6.99 -0.60 -4.84
CA TRP A 610 -6.72 -1.69 -5.77
C TRP A 610 -7.85 -2.70 -5.74
N ASP A 611 -8.31 -3.05 -6.95
CA ASP A 611 -9.38 -4.03 -7.14
C ASP A 611 -8.86 -5.47 -6.97
N LEU A 612 -9.76 -6.45 -7.07
CA LEU A 612 -9.41 -7.88 -6.95
C LEU A 612 -8.57 -8.41 -8.12
N ASP A 613 -8.52 -7.67 -9.23
CA ASP A 613 -7.64 -7.95 -10.37
C ASP A 613 -6.23 -7.38 -10.17
N GLY A 614 -6.04 -6.55 -9.13
CA GLY A 614 -4.78 -5.88 -8.82
C GLY A 614 -4.61 -4.55 -9.56
N ASN A 615 -5.64 -4.06 -10.26
CA ASN A 615 -5.57 -2.77 -10.93
C ASN A 615 -5.63 -1.65 -9.90
N GLU A 616 -4.86 -0.60 -10.14
CA GLU A 616 -4.86 0.62 -9.35
C GLU A 616 -5.95 1.57 -9.83
N HIS A 617 -6.63 2.21 -8.88
CA HIS A 617 -7.62 3.25 -9.13
C HIS A 617 -7.39 4.46 -8.24
N LEU A 618 -7.59 5.66 -8.78
CA LEU A 618 -7.72 6.90 -8.05
C LEU A 618 -9.14 7.02 -7.47
N ASP A 619 -9.22 7.11 -6.15
CA ASP A 619 -10.47 7.19 -5.40
C ASP A 619 -10.94 8.65 -5.20
N LEU A 620 -11.65 9.18 -6.19
CA LEU A 620 -12.38 10.46 -6.08
C LEU A 620 -13.79 10.26 -5.54
N PHE A 621 -14.19 9.02 -5.27
CA PHE A 621 -15.48 8.67 -4.70
C PHE A 621 -15.46 8.87 -3.18
N CYS A 622 -14.37 8.45 -2.52
CA CYS A 622 -14.13 8.57 -1.09
C CYS A 622 -15.35 8.14 -0.26
N LYS A 623 -16.06 7.09 -0.70
CA LYS A 623 -17.32 6.58 -0.12
C LYS A 623 -18.35 7.70 0.13
N PHE A 624 -18.81 8.36 -0.95
CA PHE A 624 -19.74 9.50 -0.89
C PHE A 624 -19.21 10.69 -0.08
N GLY A 625 -17.90 10.90 -0.11
CA GLY A 625 -17.22 11.94 0.63
C GLY A 625 -17.05 11.64 2.13
N ALA A 626 -17.22 10.38 2.56
CA ALA A 626 -16.92 9.99 3.94
C ALA A 626 -15.42 10.00 4.20
N LEU A 627 -14.65 9.27 3.38
CA LEU A 627 -13.20 9.16 3.53
C LEU A 627 -12.55 10.53 3.32
N PHE A 628 -12.10 11.13 4.41
CA PHE A 628 -11.46 12.45 4.41
C PHE A 628 -9.96 12.35 4.70
N VAL A 629 -9.56 11.45 5.60
CA VAL A 629 -8.16 11.31 6.02
C VAL A 629 -7.30 10.52 5.03
N GLY A 630 -7.90 9.95 3.99
CA GLY A 630 -7.24 9.06 3.02
C GLY A 630 -7.14 7.61 3.52
N HIS A 631 -6.81 6.69 2.61
CA HIS A 631 -6.60 5.29 2.93
C HIS A 631 -5.27 5.08 3.65
N HIS A 632 -5.25 4.21 4.66
CA HIS A 632 -4.05 3.88 5.41
C HIS A 632 -3.29 5.10 5.99
N ASN A 633 -4.03 6.11 6.46
CA ASN A 633 -3.42 7.22 7.19
C ASN A 633 -2.86 6.72 8.52
N GLU A 634 -1.53 6.63 8.61
CA GLU A 634 -0.83 6.01 9.74
C GLU A 634 -1.15 6.67 11.08
N ALA A 635 -1.14 8.01 11.13
CA ALA A 635 -1.41 8.76 12.34
C ALA A 635 -2.86 8.59 12.82
N TYR A 636 -3.82 8.57 11.89
CA TYR A 636 -5.21 8.29 12.21
C TYR A 636 -5.40 6.85 12.71
N ASN A 637 -4.83 5.87 12.01
CA ASN A 637 -4.95 4.45 12.36
C ASN A 637 -4.29 4.14 13.71
N GLU A 638 -3.11 4.68 13.97
CA GLU A 638 -2.41 4.51 15.24
C GLU A 638 -3.24 5.07 16.40
N ALA A 639 -3.86 6.24 16.25
CA ALA A 639 -4.74 6.81 17.26
C ALA A 639 -5.92 5.88 17.59
N LEU A 640 -6.53 5.26 16.56
CA LEU A 640 -7.59 4.27 16.76
C LEU A 640 -7.07 2.98 17.43
N ILE A 641 -5.94 2.43 16.97
CA ILE A 641 -5.35 1.20 17.51
C ILE A 641 -4.99 1.37 18.98
N GLN A 642 -4.34 2.49 19.33
CA GLN A 642 -4.00 2.83 20.71
C GLN A 642 -5.25 2.92 21.58
N TYR A 643 -6.32 3.54 21.05
CA TYR A 643 -7.56 3.67 21.81
C TYR A 643 -8.32 2.33 21.94
N MET A 644 -8.27 1.45 20.93
CA MET A 644 -8.84 0.11 21.01
C MET A 644 -8.26 -0.74 22.15
N GLN A 645 -7.04 -0.44 22.60
CA GLN A 645 -6.40 -1.11 23.74
C GLN A 645 -6.95 -0.64 25.11
N LYS A 646 -7.80 0.40 25.14
CA LYS A 646 -8.46 0.91 26.35
C LYS A 646 -9.86 0.30 26.51
N VAL A 647 -10.89 1.01 26.05
CA VAL A 647 -12.30 0.63 26.18
C VAL A 647 -12.98 0.72 24.81
N THR A 648 -13.72 -0.33 24.43
CA THR A 648 -14.25 -0.46 23.07
C THR A 648 -15.75 -0.23 22.98
N SER A 649 -16.52 -0.57 24.02
CA SER A 649 -17.98 -0.40 24.06
C SER A 649 -18.46 -0.19 25.50
N VAL A 650 -18.66 1.06 25.88
CA VAL A 650 -19.13 1.53 27.19
C VAL A 650 -20.05 2.73 27.00
N ASP A 651 -20.85 3.06 28.02
CA ASP A 651 -21.78 4.21 27.98
C ASP A 651 -21.04 5.56 27.91
N THR A 652 -19.89 5.65 28.59
CA THR A 652 -19.02 6.83 28.56
C THR A 652 -17.54 6.47 28.67
N CYS A 653 -16.64 7.30 28.14
CA CYS A 653 -15.19 7.12 28.19
C CYS A 653 -14.42 8.41 28.58
N ASP A 654 -13.10 8.40 28.35
CA ASP A 654 -12.19 9.50 28.70
C ASP A 654 -12.05 10.54 27.58
N LEU A 655 -12.79 10.41 26.47
CA LEU A 655 -12.67 11.29 25.29
C LEU A 655 -13.79 12.33 25.17
N GLU A 656 -14.93 12.14 25.83
CA GLU A 656 -16.12 12.97 25.61
C GLU A 656 -15.82 14.45 25.83
N VAL A 657 -15.15 14.79 26.92
CA VAL A 657 -14.87 16.18 27.28
C VAL A 657 -13.99 16.83 26.23
N ASP A 658 -12.90 16.17 25.85
CA ASP A 658 -11.94 16.69 24.87
C ASP A 658 -12.58 16.86 23.49
N VAL A 659 -13.30 15.83 23.02
CA VAL A 659 -13.97 15.86 21.71
C VAL A 659 -15.07 16.90 21.68
N CYS A 660 -15.92 16.97 22.71
CA CYS A 660 -16.99 17.99 22.76
C CYS A 660 -16.40 19.40 22.81
N THR A 661 -15.34 19.62 23.60
CA THR A 661 -14.67 20.92 23.70
C THR A 661 -14.07 21.33 22.35
N GLN A 662 -13.44 20.41 21.65
CA GLN A 662 -12.83 20.65 20.34
C GLN A 662 -13.90 20.97 19.28
N MET A 663 -15.04 20.27 19.29
CA MET A 663 -16.16 20.57 18.39
C MET A 663 -16.80 21.94 18.70
N ILE A 664 -17.06 22.24 19.97
CA ILE A 664 -17.62 23.53 20.42
C ILE A 664 -16.71 24.69 20.04
N ARG A 665 -15.39 24.51 20.13
CA ARG A 665 -14.40 25.53 19.75
C ARG A 665 -14.48 25.90 18.27
N HIS A 666 -14.72 24.94 17.38
CA HIS A 666 -14.60 25.15 15.94
C HIS A 666 -15.92 25.39 15.23
N ILE A 667 -17.02 24.79 15.70
CA ILE A 667 -18.30 24.77 15.00
C ILE A 667 -19.22 25.86 15.57
N PRO A 668 -19.56 26.91 14.81
CA PRO A 668 -20.26 28.09 15.33
C PRO A 668 -21.58 27.81 16.05
N SER A 669 -22.38 26.84 15.58
CA SER A 669 -23.67 26.49 16.19
C SER A 669 -23.55 25.61 17.44
N ALA A 670 -22.36 25.07 17.74
CA ALA A 670 -22.19 24.06 18.77
C ALA A 670 -22.04 24.68 20.17
N GLU A 671 -23.15 24.78 20.92
CA GLU A 671 -23.10 25.03 22.37
C GLU A 671 -23.16 23.73 23.18
N MET A 672 -23.78 22.69 22.61
CA MET A 672 -23.85 21.32 23.12
C MET A 672 -23.73 20.32 21.97
N VAL A 673 -23.25 19.11 22.28
CA VAL A 673 -23.02 18.03 21.31
C VAL A 673 -23.78 16.77 21.74
N ARG A 674 -24.40 16.08 20.79
CA ARG A 674 -25.01 14.76 20.97
C ARG A 674 -24.55 13.85 19.83
N PHE A 675 -23.91 12.74 20.15
CA PHE A 675 -23.42 11.78 19.15
C PHE A 675 -24.50 10.78 18.70
N CYS A 676 -24.39 10.31 17.46
CA CYS A 676 -25.20 9.25 16.85
C CYS A 676 -24.31 8.38 15.95
N LEU A 677 -24.86 7.35 15.29
CA LEU A 677 -24.10 6.49 14.38
C LEU A 677 -24.22 6.89 12.90
N SER A 678 -25.36 7.42 12.49
CA SER A 678 -25.65 7.71 11.08
C SER A 678 -26.22 9.11 10.84
N GLY A 679 -26.12 9.58 9.59
CA GLY A 679 -26.69 10.88 9.19
C GLY A 679 -28.22 10.91 9.25
N THR A 680 -28.90 9.86 8.76
CA THR A 680 -30.37 9.76 8.85
C THR A 680 -30.84 9.87 10.30
N GLU A 681 -30.17 9.17 11.22
CA GLU A 681 -30.50 9.22 12.65
C GLU A 681 -30.30 10.62 13.23
N ALA A 682 -29.20 11.29 12.89
CA ALA A 682 -28.93 12.65 13.36
C ALA A 682 -30.02 13.62 12.86
N VAL A 683 -30.41 13.54 11.59
CA VAL A 683 -31.48 14.38 11.02
C VAL A 683 -32.82 14.10 11.70
N GLN A 684 -33.22 12.84 11.87
CA GLN A 684 -34.48 12.50 12.53
C GLN A 684 -34.55 13.00 13.97
N ASN A 685 -33.44 12.89 14.70
CA ASN A 685 -33.37 13.36 16.07
C ASN A 685 -33.33 14.90 16.15
N ALA A 686 -32.71 15.59 15.19
CA ALA A 686 -32.76 17.05 15.08
C ALA A 686 -34.18 17.55 14.79
N LEU A 687 -34.91 16.88 13.88
CA LEU A 687 -36.34 17.18 13.64
C LEU A 687 -37.18 16.93 14.90
N ARG A 688 -36.91 15.86 15.64
CA ARG A 688 -37.60 15.59 16.92
C ARG A 688 -37.33 16.69 17.96
N LEU A 689 -36.08 17.15 18.07
CA LEU A 689 -35.74 18.30 18.92
C LEU A 689 -36.50 19.56 18.50
N ALA A 690 -36.53 19.88 17.20
CA ALA A 690 -37.24 21.04 16.69
C ALA A 690 -38.75 21.01 16.99
N ARG A 691 -39.38 19.84 16.86
CA ARG A 691 -40.79 19.63 17.24
C ARG A 691 -41.01 19.79 18.74
N GLY A 692 -40.14 19.19 19.55
CA GLY A 692 -40.20 19.31 21.01
C GLY A 692 -39.97 20.74 21.51
N PHE A 693 -39.19 21.53 20.77
CA PHE A 693 -38.89 22.92 21.09
C PHE A 693 -40.03 23.87 20.70
N THR A 694 -40.55 23.72 19.47
CA THR A 694 -41.55 24.64 18.92
C THR A 694 -42.99 24.23 19.22
N GLY A 695 -43.24 22.96 19.54
CA GLY A 695 -44.58 22.38 19.67
C GLY A 695 -45.30 22.13 18.34
N LYS A 696 -44.60 22.28 17.20
CA LYS A 696 -45.15 22.19 15.85
C LYS A 696 -44.76 20.87 15.19
N ASN A 697 -45.42 20.48 14.09
CA ASN A 697 -45.22 19.14 13.51
C ASN A 697 -44.45 19.14 12.17
N ARG A 698 -44.74 20.06 11.26
CA ARG A 698 -44.22 20.02 9.89
C ARG A 698 -42.80 20.58 9.79
N PHE A 699 -42.07 20.20 8.76
CA PHE A 699 -40.79 20.84 8.43
C PHE A 699 -40.69 21.15 6.95
N ILE A 700 -39.89 22.13 6.59
CA ILE A 700 -39.59 22.48 5.19
C ILE A 700 -38.28 21.79 4.80
N ARG A 701 -38.26 21.21 3.60
CA ARG A 701 -37.06 20.72 2.90
C ARG A 701 -37.09 21.16 1.43
N PHE A 702 -35.99 20.97 0.71
CA PHE A 702 -35.81 21.54 -0.63
C PHE A 702 -35.52 20.52 -1.73
N HIS A 703 -35.88 20.85 -2.97
CA HIS A 703 -35.52 20.08 -4.15
C HIS A 703 -34.00 19.94 -4.28
N GLY A 704 -33.54 18.74 -4.65
CA GLY A 704 -32.11 18.41 -4.79
C GLY A 704 -31.39 18.03 -3.50
N HIS A 705 -31.97 18.32 -2.33
CA HIS A 705 -31.34 18.01 -1.05
C HIS A 705 -31.58 16.55 -0.66
N TYR A 706 -30.57 15.91 -0.07
CA TYR A 706 -30.69 14.55 0.46
C TYR A 706 -30.36 14.49 1.95
N HIS A 707 -31.37 14.16 2.75
CA HIS A 707 -31.31 14.16 4.22
C HIS A 707 -31.47 12.75 4.84
N GLY A 708 -31.13 11.71 4.08
CA GLY A 708 -31.24 10.31 4.52
C GLY A 708 -32.49 9.59 4.02
N ASN A 709 -32.76 8.43 4.61
CA ASN A 709 -33.72 7.43 4.12
C ASN A 709 -34.93 7.18 5.05
N ALA A 710 -35.19 8.07 6.02
CA ALA A 710 -36.36 7.95 6.88
C ALA A 710 -37.67 8.24 6.12
N ASP A 711 -38.77 7.63 6.55
CA ASP A 711 -40.08 7.70 5.87
C ASP A 711 -40.60 9.12 5.64
N ASN A 712 -40.37 10.04 6.58
CA ASN A 712 -40.78 11.44 6.44
C ASN A 712 -39.81 12.30 5.60
N ILE A 713 -38.74 11.71 5.07
CA ILE A 713 -37.72 12.39 4.25
C ILE A 713 -37.67 11.82 2.83
N MET A 714 -37.62 10.48 2.69
CA MET A 714 -37.24 9.81 1.44
C MET A 714 -38.39 9.73 0.43
N GLY A 715 -38.09 10.08 -0.83
CA GLY A 715 -39.02 10.03 -1.98
C GLY A 715 -39.87 11.30 -2.12
N TRP A 716 -40.21 11.65 -3.37
CA TRP A 716 -41.09 12.78 -3.72
C TRP A 716 -41.24 12.94 -5.26
N ARG A 717 -42.07 13.90 -5.69
CA ARG A 717 -42.07 14.47 -7.05
C ARG A 717 -42.06 16.00 -6.99
N LYS A 718 -41.48 16.66 -8.00
CA LYS A 718 -41.63 18.09 -8.23
C LYS A 718 -43.11 18.45 -8.35
N LYS A 719 -43.60 19.35 -7.49
CA LYS A 719 -44.97 19.85 -7.59
C LYS A 719 -45.03 20.97 -8.63
N GLN A 720 -45.97 20.88 -9.57
CA GLN A 720 -46.18 21.94 -10.56
C GLN A 720 -46.91 23.15 -9.95
N ASP A 721 -47.69 22.93 -8.89
CA ASP A 721 -48.46 23.95 -8.18
C ASP A 721 -47.91 24.17 -6.76
N LEU A 722 -47.37 25.36 -6.52
CA LEU A 722 -46.78 25.77 -5.25
C LEU A 722 -47.81 26.30 -4.22
N THR A 723 -49.10 26.32 -4.57
CA THR A 723 -50.17 26.83 -3.70
C THR A 723 -50.37 25.97 -2.44
N PHE A 724 -49.98 24.69 -2.46
CA PHE A 724 -49.92 23.82 -1.28
C PHE A 724 -48.73 22.85 -1.41
N PRO A 725 -47.51 23.23 -1.00
CA PRO A 725 -46.28 22.54 -1.39
C PRO A 725 -45.96 21.31 -0.52
N VAL A 726 -46.95 20.44 -0.32
CA VAL A 726 -46.73 19.10 0.26
C VAL A 726 -46.15 18.16 -0.81
N PRO A 727 -45.22 17.27 -0.45
CA PRO A 727 -44.67 16.30 -1.39
C PRO A 727 -45.76 15.33 -1.85
N GLU A 728 -45.73 14.97 -3.13
CA GLU A 728 -46.60 13.93 -3.68
C GLU A 728 -45.84 12.60 -3.76
N SER A 729 -46.43 11.52 -3.24
CA SER A 729 -45.93 10.17 -3.44
C SER A 729 -46.00 9.80 -4.94
N PHE A 730 -44.87 9.42 -5.55
CA PHE A 730 -44.78 9.13 -6.98
C PHE A 730 -44.08 7.80 -7.24
N LYS A 731 -44.77 6.90 -7.96
CA LYS A 731 -44.23 5.61 -8.37
C LYS A 731 -43.18 5.81 -9.47
N GLY A 732 -41.94 5.42 -9.22
CA GLY A 732 -40.84 5.42 -10.20
C GLY A 732 -39.82 6.57 -10.13
N ASP A 733 -39.77 7.35 -9.03
CA ASP A 733 -38.62 8.24 -8.74
C ASP A 733 -37.39 7.41 -8.28
N LEU A 734 -36.18 7.96 -8.41
CA LEU A 734 -34.92 7.33 -7.95
C LEU A 734 -34.92 7.01 -6.45
N LEU A 735 -35.69 7.78 -5.66
CA LEU A 735 -35.87 7.62 -4.22
C LEU A 735 -37.25 7.03 -3.86
N ASP A 736 -38.01 6.55 -4.84
CA ASP A 736 -39.26 5.84 -4.59
C ASP A 736 -38.97 4.49 -3.92
N THR A 737 -39.85 4.10 -3.01
CA THR A 737 -39.74 2.83 -2.27
C THR A 737 -41.10 2.33 -1.84
N LEU A 738 -41.23 1.00 -1.84
CA LEU A 738 -42.32 0.33 -1.12
C LEU A 738 -42.03 0.30 0.38
N GLY A 739 -43.07 0.07 1.18
CA GLY A 739 -42.94 -0.12 2.63
C GLY A 739 -42.80 1.14 3.47
N ARG A 740 -42.85 2.33 2.86
CA ARG A 740 -42.95 3.61 3.56
C ARG A 740 -44.33 3.75 4.22
N ALA A 741 -44.37 4.31 5.43
CA ALA A 741 -45.63 4.66 6.08
C ALA A 741 -46.45 5.64 5.22
N GLU A 742 -47.71 5.29 4.96
CA GLU A 742 -48.62 6.08 4.14
C GLU A 742 -48.95 7.43 4.80
N GLY A 743 -49.05 8.50 4.01
CA GLY A 743 -49.42 9.85 4.48
C GLY A 743 -48.32 10.62 5.22
N VAL A 744 -47.26 9.96 5.66
CA VAL A 744 -46.24 10.56 6.53
C VAL A 744 -45.52 11.73 5.87
N LEU A 745 -45.25 11.68 4.56
CA LEU A 745 -44.58 12.76 3.84
C LEU A 745 -45.47 14.02 3.76
N GLU A 746 -46.74 13.81 3.41
CA GLU A 746 -47.76 14.84 3.26
C GLU A 746 -48.11 15.51 4.60
N GLU A 747 -48.13 14.73 5.68
CA GLU A 747 -48.46 15.20 7.02
C GLU A 747 -47.32 15.94 7.72
N GLN A 748 -46.07 15.55 7.43
CA GLN A 748 -44.89 15.99 8.18
C GLN A 748 -43.97 16.94 7.43
N SER A 749 -44.07 17.09 6.10
CA SER A 749 -43.11 17.91 5.36
C SER A 749 -43.73 18.77 4.26
N PHE A 750 -43.08 19.90 4.00
CA PHE A 750 -43.21 20.69 2.78
C PHE A 750 -41.95 20.54 1.94
N LEU A 751 -42.12 20.60 0.62
CA LEU A 751 -41.03 20.50 -0.35
C LEU A 751 -41.03 21.72 -1.26
N LEU A 752 -39.99 22.54 -1.16
CA LEU A 752 -39.87 23.81 -1.86
C LEU A 752 -38.70 23.81 -2.86
N PRO A 753 -38.73 24.67 -3.89
CA PRO A 753 -37.54 24.96 -4.69
C PRO A 753 -36.45 25.59 -3.82
N TRP A 754 -35.21 25.10 -3.99
CA TRP A 754 -34.04 25.68 -3.34
C TRP A 754 -33.72 27.06 -3.94
N ASN A 755 -33.12 27.96 -3.14
CA ASN A 755 -32.71 29.30 -3.58
C ASN A 755 -33.84 30.23 -4.07
N ASP A 756 -35.09 29.92 -3.77
CA ASP A 756 -36.23 30.83 -3.99
C ASP A 756 -36.72 31.37 -2.64
N ILE A 757 -36.22 32.54 -2.27
CA ILE A 757 -36.53 33.10 -0.96
C ILE A 757 -38.01 33.46 -0.88
N GLN A 758 -38.59 34.03 -1.94
CA GLN A 758 -39.98 34.47 -1.98
C GLN A 758 -40.95 33.32 -1.70
N ILE A 759 -40.69 32.13 -2.25
CA ILE A 759 -41.50 30.94 -1.97
C ILE A 759 -41.33 30.48 -0.52
N LEU A 760 -40.11 30.51 0.01
CA LEU A 760 -39.86 30.17 1.42
C LEU A 760 -40.61 31.13 2.36
N GLU A 761 -40.51 32.45 2.13
CA GLU A 761 -41.21 33.47 2.92
C GLU A 761 -42.72 33.25 2.87
N ALA A 762 -43.30 33.15 1.65
CA ALA A 762 -44.73 32.98 1.48
C ALA A 762 -45.26 31.70 2.14
N THR A 763 -44.48 30.62 2.09
CA THR A 763 -44.84 29.35 2.75
C THR A 763 -44.81 29.50 4.28
N ILE A 764 -43.76 30.12 4.82
CA ILE A 764 -43.67 30.36 6.27
C ILE A 764 -44.77 31.32 6.73
N GLU A 765 -45.01 32.43 6.04
CA GLU A 765 -46.09 33.36 6.41
C GLU A 765 -47.44 32.66 6.50
N ARG A 766 -47.73 31.78 5.55
CA ARG A 766 -48.99 31.03 5.50
C ARG A 766 -49.09 29.89 6.52
N TYR A 767 -47.99 29.20 6.82
CA TYR A 767 -48.00 27.95 7.59
C TYR A 767 -47.13 27.95 8.84
N HIS A 768 -46.58 29.09 9.28
CA HIS A 768 -45.63 29.17 10.40
C HIS A 768 -46.15 28.55 11.71
N GLY A 769 -47.48 28.51 11.91
CA GLY A 769 -48.10 27.84 13.06
C GLY A 769 -47.85 26.34 13.11
N ASP A 770 -47.59 25.70 11.96
CA ASP A 770 -47.41 24.26 11.83
C ASP A 770 -45.96 23.83 11.58
N ILE A 771 -45.07 24.78 11.22
CA ILE A 771 -43.68 24.50 10.82
C ILE A 771 -42.74 24.55 12.03
N ALA A 772 -42.20 23.38 12.41
CA ALA A 772 -41.19 23.24 13.45
C ALA A 772 -39.79 23.57 12.98
N ALA A 773 -39.45 23.24 11.73
CA ALA A 773 -38.09 23.38 11.22
C ALA A 773 -38.02 23.75 9.73
N VAL A 774 -36.92 24.40 9.35
CA VAL A 774 -36.44 24.48 7.98
C VAL A 774 -35.13 23.71 7.91
N LEU A 775 -35.09 22.65 7.11
CA LEU A 775 -33.96 21.73 6.96
C LEU A 775 -33.33 21.92 5.57
N MET A 776 -32.04 22.21 5.53
CA MET A 776 -31.32 22.44 4.27
C MET A 776 -29.85 22.00 4.35
N GLU A 777 -29.28 21.60 3.21
CA GLU A 777 -27.83 21.65 3.02
C GLU A 777 -27.45 23.12 2.78
N PRO A 778 -26.51 23.71 3.52
CA PRO A 778 -26.15 25.12 3.34
C PRO A 778 -25.44 25.39 2.00
N ILE A 779 -24.74 24.39 1.48
CA ILE A 779 -24.31 24.30 0.08
C ILE A 779 -24.85 22.97 -0.43
N CYS A 780 -25.69 22.99 -1.46
CA CYS A 780 -26.39 21.79 -1.93
C CYS A 780 -25.46 20.93 -2.79
N ILE A 781 -24.65 20.09 -2.14
CA ILE A 781 -23.71 19.18 -2.82
C ILE A 781 -24.47 18.01 -3.46
N ASN A 782 -25.50 17.49 -2.80
CA ASN A 782 -26.30 16.40 -3.38
C ASN A 782 -27.08 16.84 -4.63
N GLY A 783 -27.51 18.10 -4.68
CA GLY A 783 -28.31 18.65 -5.78
C GLY A 783 -27.52 19.31 -6.91
N GLY A 784 -26.19 19.21 -6.90
CA GLY A 784 -25.35 19.66 -8.01
C GLY A 784 -24.19 20.60 -7.66
N GLY A 785 -23.86 20.78 -6.38
CA GLY A 785 -22.82 21.73 -5.97
C GLY A 785 -23.31 23.18 -6.09
N ILE A 786 -24.55 23.42 -5.69
CA ILE A 786 -25.23 24.71 -5.83
C ILE A 786 -25.02 25.54 -4.56
N PHE A 787 -24.44 26.73 -4.72
CA PHE A 787 -24.28 27.71 -3.65
C PHE A 787 -25.60 28.42 -3.33
N PRO A 788 -25.80 28.89 -2.08
CA PRO A 788 -26.93 29.74 -1.78
C PRO A 788 -26.84 31.05 -2.57
N ARG A 789 -28.00 31.60 -2.97
CA ARG A 789 -28.03 32.97 -3.49
C ARG A 789 -27.66 33.96 -2.39
N GLU A 790 -27.06 35.08 -2.77
CA GLU A 790 -26.71 36.16 -1.84
C GLU A 790 -27.92 36.56 -0.98
N GLY A 791 -27.73 36.62 0.33
CA GLY A 791 -28.77 36.99 1.31
C GLY A 791 -29.80 35.89 1.60
N TYR A 792 -29.79 34.74 0.91
CA TYR A 792 -30.80 33.70 1.08
C TYR A 792 -30.76 33.08 2.49
N LEU A 793 -29.57 32.73 2.98
CA LEU A 793 -29.41 32.04 4.27
C LEU A 793 -29.66 32.98 5.45
N GLU A 794 -29.19 34.22 5.35
CA GLU A 794 -29.44 35.30 6.30
C GLU A 794 -30.95 35.51 6.43
N ARG A 795 -31.64 35.65 5.30
CA ARG A 795 -33.09 35.87 5.29
C ARG A 795 -33.86 34.67 5.80
N ALA A 796 -33.45 33.45 5.43
CA ALA A 796 -34.04 32.22 5.96
C ALA A 796 -33.91 32.14 7.49
N LYS A 797 -32.75 32.52 8.04
CA LYS A 797 -32.52 32.58 9.49
C LYS A 797 -33.42 33.60 10.17
N GLU A 798 -33.46 34.84 9.68
CA GLU A 798 -34.29 35.92 10.23
C GLU A 798 -35.77 35.50 10.34
N ILE A 799 -36.31 34.88 9.28
CA ILE A 799 -37.71 34.46 9.25
C ILE A 799 -37.95 33.28 10.17
N CYS A 800 -37.00 32.34 10.27
CA CYS A 800 -37.09 31.25 11.22
C CYS A 800 -37.16 31.77 12.67
N GLU A 801 -36.29 32.72 13.02
CA GLU A 801 -36.27 33.35 14.34
C GLU A 801 -37.56 34.11 14.63
N LYS A 802 -38.05 34.92 13.68
CA LYS A 802 -39.30 35.69 13.79
C LYS A 802 -40.50 34.80 14.11
N HIS A 803 -40.55 33.59 13.57
CA HIS A 803 -41.73 32.71 13.64
C HIS A 803 -41.57 31.53 14.61
N ASN A 804 -40.52 31.50 15.43
CA ASN A 804 -40.18 30.35 16.30
C ASN A 804 -40.12 29.03 15.50
N ILE A 805 -39.22 28.99 14.52
CA ILE A 805 -38.93 27.85 13.67
C ILE A 805 -37.44 27.54 13.78
N VAL A 806 -37.08 26.27 13.89
CA VAL A 806 -35.68 25.85 14.02
C VAL A 806 -35.05 25.72 12.63
N LEU A 807 -34.11 26.60 12.32
CA LEU A 807 -33.21 26.43 11.17
C LEU A 807 -32.18 25.32 11.45
N ILE A 808 -32.18 24.28 10.62
CA ILE A 808 -31.28 23.14 10.70
C ILE A 808 -30.40 23.11 9.45
N PHE A 809 -29.08 23.18 9.62
CA PHE A 809 -28.16 22.86 8.54
C PHE A 809 -27.78 21.38 8.59
N ASP A 810 -28.08 20.68 7.49
CA ASP A 810 -27.52 19.38 7.21
C ASP A 810 -26.11 19.54 6.65
N GLU A 811 -25.13 19.38 7.53
CA GLU A 811 -23.71 19.42 7.22
C GLU A 811 -23.08 18.02 7.25
N ILE A 812 -23.87 16.97 6.98
CA ILE A 812 -23.35 15.60 6.86
C ILE A 812 -22.28 15.53 5.78
N ILE A 813 -22.42 16.28 4.67
CA ILE A 813 -21.34 16.44 3.66
C ILE A 813 -20.49 17.67 3.96
N THR A 814 -21.12 18.82 4.17
CA THR A 814 -20.45 20.12 4.11
C THR A 814 -19.69 20.51 5.38
N GLY A 815 -19.79 19.74 6.47
CA GLY A 815 -19.16 20.07 7.74
C GLY A 815 -17.63 20.01 7.66
N ILE A 816 -17.01 19.05 8.37
CA ILE A 816 -15.55 18.97 8.48
C ILE A 816 -14.85 18.85 7.12
N ARG A 817 -15.56 18.40 6.08
CA ARG A 817 -15.04 18.31 4.71
C ARG A 817 -14.64 19.66 4.11
N LEU A 818 -15.37 20.74 4.41
CA LEU A 818 -15.11 22.07 3.84
C LEU A 818 -14.18 22.91 4.72
N GLY A 819 -14.20 22.66 6.03
CA GLY A 819 -13.43 23.39 7.04
C GLY A 819 -13.81 22.90 8.44
N LEU A 820 -12.96 23.14 9.44
CA LEU A 820 -13.29 22.79 10.84
C LEU A 820 -14.58 23.48 11.33
N SER A 821 -14.89 24.67 10.80
CA SER A 821 -16.12 25.41 11.09
C SER A 821 -17.30 25.08 10.17
N GLY A 822 -17.14 24.12 9.25
CA GLY A 822 -18.17 23.76 8.27
C GLY A 822 -18.52 24.87 7.28
N ALA A 823 -19.56 24.64 6.48
CA ALA A 823 -20.11 25.65 5.58
C ALA A 823 -20.67 26.86 6.34
N GLN A 824 -21.22 26.68 7.54
CA GLN A 824 -21.71 27.80 8.35
C GLN A 824 -20.62 28.84 8.67
N GLY A 825 -19.37 28.40 8.89
CA GLY A 825 -18.24 29.31 9.08
C GLY A 825 -17.83 30.02 7.79
N ILE A 826 -17.86 29.30 6.66
CA ILE A 826 -17.50 29.84 5.33
C ILE A 826 -18.54 30.85 4.84
N LEU A 827 -19.82 30.58 5.08
CA LEU A 827 -20.95 31.38 4.62
C LEU A 827 -21.37 32.46 5.63
N GLY A 828 -20.81 32.45 6.85
CA GLY A 828 -21.09 33.45 7.88
C GLY A 828 -22.48 33.38 8.51
N VAL A 829 -23.23 32.29 8.31
CA VAL A 829 -24.59 32.11 8.86
C VAL A 829 -24.64 30.90 9.79
N THR A 830 -24.87 31.16 11.08
CA THR A 830 -25.00 30.12 12.11
C THR A 830 -26.46 29.65 12.26
N PRO A 831 -26.78 28.36 12.05
CA PRO A 831 -28.11 27.79 12.25
C PRO A 831 -28.39 27.51 13.74
N HIS A 832 -29.62 27.10 14.05
CA HIS A 832 -30.01 26.72 15.42
C HIS A 832 -29.49 25.32 15.80
N LEU A 833 -29.56 24.38 14.85
CA LEU A 833 -29.01 23.04 14.95
C LEU A 833 -28.19 22.73 13.69
N THR A 834 -27.19 21.88 13.85
CA THR A 834 -26.40 21.32 12.75
C THR A 834 -26.28 19.82 12.91
N THR A 835 -26.45 19.07 11.83
CA THR A 835 -26.15 17.63 11.78
C THR A 835 -24.84 17.39 11.06
N LEU A 836 -23.96 16.56 11.64
CA LEU A 836 -22.60 16.31 11.20
C LEU A 836 -22.35 14.80 11.08
N GLY A 837 -21.49 14.38 10.17
CA GLY A 837 -21.16 12.96 9.95
C GLY A 837 -20.06 12.82 8.92
N LYS A 838 -19.95 11.65 8.27
CA LYS A 838 -18.99 11.40 7.18
C LYS A 838 -17.56 11.80 7.56
N ALA A 839 -17.07 12.93 7.04
CA ALA A 839 -15.75 13.48 7.32
C ALA A 839 -15.52 13.74 8.81
N LEU A 840 -16.57 13.91 9.62
CA LEU A 840 -16.49 14.05 11.08
C LEU A 840 -15.63 12.96 11.74
N GLY A 841 -15.83 11.69 11.34
CA GLY A 841 -15.06 10.56 11.84
C GLY A 841 -13.92 10.15 10.90
N GLY A 842 -13.41 11.06 10.07
CA GLY A 842 -12.35 10.81 9.09
C GLY A 842 -12.75 9.89 7.92
N GLY A 843 -13.92 9.24 8.01
CA GLY A 843 -14.52 8.37 7.01
C GLY A 843 -14.23 6.88 7.16
N SER A 844 -13.40 6.50 8.14
CA SER A 844 -13.13 5.08 8.43
C SER A 844 -14.07 4.52 9.50
N MET A 845 -14.64 5.37 10.37
CA MET A 845 -15.52 4.95 11.47
C MET A 845 -16.91 5.59 11.36
N PRO A 846 -18.00 4.81 11.57
CA PRO A 846 -19.36 5.33 11.51
C PRO A 846 -19.66 6.17 12.75
N ILE A 847 -19.69 7.49 12.61
CA ILE A 847 -20.15 8.40 13.66
C ILE A 847 -20.78 9.66 13.06
N SER A 848 -21.80 10.17 13.74
CA SER A 848 -22.47 11.43 13.43
C SER A 848 -22.71 12.21 14.73
N ALA A 849 -23.10 13.47 14.59
CA ALA A 849 -23.44 14.32 15.72
C ALA A 849 -24.57 15.29 15.37
N ILE A 850 -25.33 15.67 16.39
CA ILE A 850 -26.18 16.85 16.41
C ILE A 850 -25.49 17.84 17.33
N VAL A 851 -25.27 19.04 16.82
CA VAL A 851 -24.79 20.17 17.60
C VAL A 851 -25.77 21.31 17.49
N GLY A 852 -25.80 22.19 18.48
CA GLY A 852 -26.71 23.31 18.42
C GLY A 852 -26.82 24.09 19.71
N ARG A 853 -27.78 25.02 19.67
CA ARG A 853 -28.13 25.92 20.76
C ARG A 853 -28.58 25.15 22.00
N ARG A 854 -28.11 25.59 23.16
CA ARG A 854 -28.30 24.90 24.45
C ARG A 854 -29.77 24.76 24.83
N ASP A 855 -30.58 25.80 24.60
CA ASP A 855 -32.00 25.80 24.95
C ASP A 855 -32.82 24.73 24.21
N ILE A 856 -32.43 24.38 22.98
CA ILE A 856 -33.01 23.29 22.20
C ILE A 856 -32.43 21.94 22.68
N MET A 857 -31.11 21.83 22.78
CA MET A 857 -30.42 20.58 23.15
C MET A 857 -30.76 20.10 24.57
N ASP A 858 -31.06 21.04 25.49
CA ASP A 858 -31.51 20.77 26.86
C ASP A 858 -32.81 19.95 26.96
N LEU A 859 -33.59 19.85 25.88
CA LEU A 859 -34.77 18.99 25.84
C LEU A 859 -34.42 17.52 26.07
N TYR A 860 -33.20 17.09 25.71
CA TYR A 860 -32.68 15.78 26.08
C TYR A 860 -32.47 15.66 27.60
N THR A 861 -31.85 16.65 28.22
CA THR A 861 -31.58 16.67 29.68
C THR A 861 -32.87 16.62 30.50
N ARG A 862 -33.92 17.29 30.03
CA ARG A 862 -35.21 17.37 30.72
C ARG A 862 -36.11 16.15 30.48
N GLY A 863 -35.63 15.15 29.73
CA GLY A 863 -36.43 13.97 29.34
C GLY A 863 -37.64 14.30 28.46
N LYS A 864 -37.72 15.52 27.91
CA LYS A 864 -38.84 15.95 27.05
C LYS A 864 -38.73 15.37 25.65
N VAL A 865 -37.50 15.15 25.19
CA VAL A 865 -37.18 14.44 23.95
C VAL A 865 -36.28 13.26 24.30
N ILE A 866 -36.57 12.09 23.75
CA ILE A 866 -35.79 10.87 23.99
C ILE A 866 -34.99 10.53 22.74
N HIS A 867 -33.69 10.32 22.93
CA HIS A 867 -32.78 9.74 21.96
C HIS A 867 -32.06 8.54 22.60
N ALA A 868 -32.66 7.36 22.42
CA ALA A 868 -32.12 6.08 22.84
C ALA A 868 -31.35 5.43 21.69
N GLY A 869 -30.16 4.88 21.97
CA GLY A 869 -29.33 4.18 21.00
C GLY A 869 -28.10 3.57 21.68
N THR A 870 -27.79 2.30 21.37
CA THR A 870 -26.76 1.52 22.06
C THR A 870 -25.33 2.01 21.83
N PHE A 871 -25.05 2.56 20.65
CA PHE A 871 -23.70 2.98 20.23
C PHE A 871 -23.55 4.50 20.13
N ASN A 872 -24.48 5.25 20.70
CA ASN A 872 -24.38 6.71 20.73
C ASN A 872 -23.13 7.12 21.51
N GLY A 873 -22.23 7.86 20.87
CA GLY A 873 -20.99 8.28 21.50
C GLY A 873 -20.00 7.15 21.78
N TYR A 874 -20.07 6.02 21.05
CA TYR A 874 -19.19 4.89 21.29
C TYR A 874 -17.70 5.30 21.21
N PRO A 875 -16.82 4.74 22.07
CA PRO A 875 -15.49 5.31 22.31
C PRO A 875 -14.59 5.41 21.07
N LEU A 876 -14.63 4.40 20.20
CA LEU A 876 -13.79 4.37 19.01
C LEU A 876 -14.25 5.36 17.92
N GLY A 877 -15.53 5.74 17.93
CA GLY A 877 -16.03 6.85 17.12
C GLY A 877 -15.53 8.20 17.65
N LEU A 878 -15.50 8.39 18.98
CA LEU A 878 -14.92 9.59 19.58
C LEU A 878 -13.42 9.71 19.29
N ALA A 879 -12.68 8.59 19.34
CA ALA A 879 -11.28 8.54 18.96
C ALA A 879 -11.07 8.94 17.49
N ALA A 880 -11.96 8.51 16.59
CA ALA A 880 -11.94 8.91 15.17
C ALA A 880 -12.15 10.41 14.97
N ILE A 881 -13.10 11.01 15.70
CA ILE A 881 -13.32 12.46 15.66
C ILE A 881 -12.07 13.18 16.14
N LYS A 882 -11.56 12.80 17.31
CA LYS A 882 -10.34 13.40 17.88
C LYS A 882 -9.17 13.34 16.91
N ALA A 883 -8.88 12.16 16.34
CA ALA A 883 -7.79 11.98 15.40
C ALA A 883 -7.97 12.83 14.13
N THR A 884 -9.21 12.95 13.64
CA THR A 884 -9.51 13.78 12.46
C THR A 884 -9.23 15.26 12.73
N PHE A 885 -9.74 15.80 13.84
CA PHE A 885 -9.49 17.20 14.18
C PHE A 885 -8.02 17.47 14.48
N ASP A 886 -7.35 16.56 15.21
CA ASP A 886 -5.92 16.69 15.52
C ASP A 886 -5.06 16.71 14.24
N LEU A 887 -5.40 15.92 13.22
CA LEU A 887 -4.72 15.94 11.93
C LEU A 887 -4.87 17.28 11.23
N ILE A 888 -6.09 17.82 11.19
CA ILE A 888 -6.38 19.09 10.53
C ILE A 888 -5.73 20.26 11.28
N GLU A 889 -5.79 20.27 12.61
CA GLU A 889 -5.20 21.33 13.44
C GLU A 889 -3.66 21.35 13.36
N LYS A 890 -3.03 20.18 13.25
CA LYS A 890 -1.58 20.07 13.06
C LYS A 890 -1.14 20.53 11.67
N ASP A 891 -2.06 20.62 10.73
CA ASP A 891 -1.80 20.96 9.34
C ASP A 891 -2.79 22.00 8.81
N PRO A 892 -2.68 23.27 9.24
CA PRO A 892 -3.63 24.32 8.87
C PRO A 892 -3.74 24.56 7.37
N GLY A 893 -2.72 24.20 6.59
CA GLY A 893 -2.68 24.36 5.13
C GLY A 893 -3.30 23.20 4.34
N CYS A 894 -3.91 22.21 5.01
CA CYS A 894 -4.40 21.00 4.35
C CYS A 894 -5.56 21.27 3.38
N TYR A 895 -6.46 22.21 3.70
CA TYR A 895 -7.58 22.56 2.84
C TYR A 895 -7.11 23.26 1.56
N GLU A 896 -6.14 24.19 1.66
CA GLU A 896 -5.57 24.88 0.50
C GLU A 896 -4.82 23.91 -0.40
N ARG A 897 -4.05 22.96 0.17
CA ARG A 897 -3.36 21.95 -0.62
C ARG A 897 -4.33 21.01 -1.33
N MET A 898 -5.35 20.52 -0.63
CA MET A 898 -6.42 19.74 -1.26
C MET A 898 -7.06 20.54 -2.39
N ALA A 899 -7.44 21.80 -2.15
CA ALA A 899 -8.02 22.67 -3.16
C ALA A 899 -7.12 22.84 -4.39
N GLY A 900 -5.82 23.01 -4.19
CA GLY A 900 -4.84 23.11 -5.27
C GLY A 900 -4.76 21.84 -6.14
N PHE A 901 -4.84 20.65 -5.55
CA PHE A 901 -4.86 19.40 -6.32
C PHE A 901 -6.21 19.17 -7.01
N THR A 902 -7.34 19.43 -6.34
CA THR A 902 -8.65 19.25 -6.97
C THR A 902 -8.91 20.27 -8.08
N ALA A 903 -8.36 21.48 -7.99
CA ALA A 903 -8.41 22.47 -9.07
C ALA A 903 -7.69 21.94 -10.32
N GLN A 904 -6.48 21.41 -10.17
CA GLN A 904 -5.75 20.80 -11.30
C GLN A 904 -6.49 19.60 -11.90
N ILE A 905 -7.08 18.73 -11.07
CA ILE A 905 -7.92 17.61 -11.53
C ILE A 905 -9.12 18.13 -12.32
N SER A 906 -9.77 19.19 -11.83
CA SER A 906 -10.94 19.78 -12.47
C SER A 906 -10.59 20.42 -13.81
N ASP A 907 -9.47 21.17 -13.87
CA ASP A 907 -8.96 21.76 -15.10
C ASP A 907 -8.59 20.70 -16.13
N ALA A 908 -7.93 19.61 -15.70
CA ALA A 908 -7.64 18.46 -16.55
C ALA A 908 -8.92 17.81 -17.09
N PHE A 909 -9.95 17.66 -16.24
CA PHE A 909 -11.21 17.04 -16.63
C PHE A 909 -11.96 17.87 -17.67
N ILE A 910 -12.03 19.19 -17.46
CA ILE A 910 -12.66 20.14 -18.39
C ILE A 910 -11.88 20.16 -19.72
N ARG A 911 -10.54 20.19 -19.68
CA ARG A 911 -9.72 20.12 -20.90
C ARG A 911 -9.94 18.82 -21.67
N ALA A 912 -10.03 17.68 -20.99
CA ALA A 912 -10.28 16.39 -21.60
C ALA A 912 -11.68 16.30 -22.24
N ALA A 913 -12.70 16.87 -21.59
CA ALA A 913 -14.04 16.99 -22.16
C ALA A 913 -14.06 17.87 -23.41
N HIS A 914 -13.47 19.07 -23.32
CA HIS A 914 -13.40 20.03 -24.41
C HIS A 914 -12.63 19.47 -25.63
N ALA A 915 -11.53 18.76 -25.40
CA ALA A 915 -10.76 18.09 -26.46
C ALA A 915 -11.58 17.06 -27.26
N ASN A 916 -12.69 16.55 -26.68
CA ASN A 916 -13.59 15.59 -27.30
C ASN A 916 -14.95 16.20 -27.68
N GLY A 917 -15.06 17.53 -27.68
CA GLY A 917 -16.31 18.24 -28.01
C GLY A 917 -17.47 17.90 -27.06
N LEU A 918 -17.17 17.53 -25.82
CA LEU A 918 -18.17 17.30 -24.78
C LEU A 918 -18.24 18.52 -23.86
N PRO A 919 -19.44 19.09 -23.63
CA PRO A 919 -19.60 20.15 -22.66
C PRO A 919 -19.45 19.58 -21.24
N LEU A 920 -18.69 20.25 -20.39
CA LEU A 920 -18.49 19.84 -19.00
C LEU A 920 -18.19 21.06 -18.12
N VAL A 921 -18.96 21.23 -17.06
CA VAL A 921 -18.66 22.16 -15.97
C VAL A 921 -18.38 21.39 -14.69
N VAL A 922 -17.51 21.94 -13.84
CA VAL A 922 -17.24 21.44 -12.48
C VAL A 922 -17.50 22.57 -11.50
N GLN A 923 -18.34 22.35 -10.50
CA GLN A 923 -18.75 23.36 -9.51
C GLN A 923 -18.86 22.81 -8.09
N GLY A 924 -18.96 23.70 -7.12
CA GLY A 924 -19.01 23.37 -5.70
C GLY A 924 -17.77 23.88 -4.96
N MET A 925 -17.49 23.28 -3.81
CA MET A 925 -16.31 23.63 -3.02
C MET A 925 -15.13 22.73 -3.41
N PRO A 926 -13.87 23.22 -3.35
CA PRO A 926 -12.72 22.45 -3.83
C PRO A 926 -12.52 21.05 -3.21
N THR A 927 -13.07 20.79 -2.01
CA THR A 927 -13.00 19.47 -1.35
C THR A 927 -14.24 18.60 -1.57
N ALA A 928 -15.27 19.12 -2.24
CA ALA A 928 -16.52 18.46 -2.59
C ALA A 928 -17.11 19.11 -3.86
N LEU A 929 -16.63 18.67 -5.02
CA LEU A 929 -17.04 19.17 -6.32
C LEU A 929 -18.07 18.24 -6.96
N VAL A 930 -18.83 18.79 -7.91
CA VAL A 930 -19.79 18.08 -8.75
C VAL A 930 -19.53 18.46 -10.20
N TYR A 931 -19.53 17.49 -11.10
CA TYR A 931 -19.42 17.75 -12.53
C TYR A 931 -20.76 17.55 -13.23
N HIS A 932 -20.98 18.32 -14.29
CA HIS A 932 -22.19 18.27 -15.11
C HIS A 932 -21.80 18.33 -16.59
N SER A 933 -22.27 17.38 -17.39
CA SER A 933 -22.01 17.32 -18.83
C SER A 933 -22.86 18.33 -19.65
N GLN A 934 -22.69 19.61 -19.34
CA GLN A 934 -23.35 20.76 -19.98
C GLN A 934 -22.44 22.01 -19.95
N ASP A 935 -22.78 23.05 -20.72
CA ASP A 935 -21.94 24.25 -20.90
C ASP A 935 -22.10 25.29 -19.78
N ALA A 936 -23.21 25.25 -19.06
CA ALA A 936 -23.54 26.24 -18.03
C ALA A 936 -23.56 25.62 -16.64
N MET A 937 -23.19 26.42 -15.63
CA MET A 937 -23.33 26.02 -14.23
C MET A 937 -24.81 25.74 -13.90
N VAL A 938 -25.03 24.74 -13.05
CA VAL A 938 -26.35 24.40 -12.52
C VAL A 938 -26.70 25.36 -11.39
N ASP A 939 -27.81 26.09 -11.53
CA ASP A 939 -28.32 27.03 -10.53
C ASP A 939 -29.51 26.47 -9.73
N ARG A 940 -30.15 25.41 -10.23
CA ARG A 940 -31.30 24.71 -9.64
C ARG A 940 -31.21 23.21 -9.90
N SER A 941 -31.54 22.40 -8.90
CA SER A 941 -31.51 20.93 -8.99
C SER A 941 -32.41 20.37 -10.10
N GLU A 942 -33.47 21.10 -10.42
CA GLU A 942 -34.44 20.80 -11.46
C GLU A 942 -33.91 21.11 -12.88
N GLY A 943 -32.76 21.77 -13.00
CA GLY A 943 -32.09 22.06 -14.27
C GLY A 943 -31.38 20.85 -14.89
N TYR A 944 -31.31 19.72 -14.18
CA TYR A 944 -30.69 18.48 -14.65
C TYR A 944 -31.59 17.77 -15.67
N SER A 945 -31.36 18.02 -16.96
CA SER A 945 -32.02 17.23 -18.01
C SER A 945 -31.62 15.75 -17.90
N ASP A 946 -32.52 14.85 -18.28
CA ASP A 946 -32.21 13.40 -18.26
C ASP A 946 -31.03 13.08 -19.18
N LYS A 947 -30.88 13.81 -20.29
CA LYS A 947 -29.72 13.72 -21.18
C LYS A 947 -28.39 13.98 -20.44
N VAL A 948 -28.31 15.04 -19.64
CA VAL A 948 -27.11 15.37 -18.84
C VAL A 948 -26.84 14.27 -17.81
N LYS A 949 -27.88 13.78 -17.12
CA LYS A 949 -27.71 12.66 -16.16
C LYS A 949 -27.14 11.41 -16.85
N PHE A 950 -27.67 11.03 -18.01
CA PHE A 950 -27.18 9.89 -18.77
C PHE A 950 -25.73 10.08 -19.23
N CYS A 951 -25.38 11.27 -19.74
CA CYS A 951 -24.01 11.57 -20.13
C CYS A 951 -23.04 11.50 -18.94
N ASP A 952 -23.42 12.05 -17.78
CA ASP A 952 -22.63 11.97 -16.55
C ASP A 952 -22.40 10.52 -16.09
N ILE A 953 -23.44 9.68 -16.18
CA ILE A 953 -23.37 8.24 -15.88
C ILE A 953 -22.39 7.56 -16.84
N ILE A 954 -22.48 7.81 -18.14
CA ILE A 954 -21.56 7.24 -19.14
C ILE A 954 -20.12 7.66 -18.83
N ILE A 955 -19.86 8.94 -18.59
CA ILE A 955 -18.53 9.46 -18.25
C ILE A 955 -17.98 8.73 -17.01
N ARG A 956 -18.78 8.59 -15.95
CA ARG A 956 -18.38 7.86 -14.75
C ARG A 956 -18.05 6.41 -15.03
N GLU A 957 -18.97 5.68 -15.66
CA GLU A 957 -18.82 4.23 -15.87
C GLU A 957 -17.66 3.90 -16.80
N ILE A 958 -17.41 4.75 -17.79
CA ILE A 958 -16.22 4.64 -18.63
C ILE A 958 -14.97 4.93 -17.81
N SER A 959 -14.93 6.02 -17.05
CA SER A 959 -13.77 6.42 -16.24
C SER A 959 -13.31 5.34 -15.26
N LYS A 960 -14.23 4.54 -14.69
CA LYS A 960 -13.88 3.38 -13.85
C LYS A 960 -12.98 2.36 -14.57
N ARG A 961 -13.19 2.17 -15.88
CA ARG A 961 -12.34 1.27 -16.70
C ARG A 961 -10.96 1.84 -16.96
N TYR A 962 -10.73 3.11 -16.69
CA TYR A 962 -9.42 3.76 -16.79
C TYR A 962 -8.82 3.99 -15.40
N GLY A 963 -9.38 3.41 -14.34
CA GLY A 963 -8.83 3.56 -13.00
C GLY A 963 -9.29 4.82 -12.26
N ILE A 964 -10.33 5.53 -12.73
CA ILE A 964 -10.82 6.76 -12.07
C ILE A 964 -12.19 6.48 -11.46
N GLN A 965 -12.27 6.56 -10.12
CA GLN A 965 -13.51 6.31 -9.39
C GLN A 965 -14.19 7.61 -9.01
N PHE A 966 -15.22 8.02 -9.76
CA PHE A 966 -16.13 9.09 -9.34
C PHE A 966 -17.28 8.55 -8.50
N SER A 967 -17.94 9.43 -7.76
CA SER A 967 -19.18 9.09 -7.06
C SER A 967 -20.31 8.70 -8.04
N PRO A 968 -21.21 7.77 -7.68
CA PRO A 968 -22.42 7.47 -8.44
C PRO A 968 -23.37 8.65 -8.69
N LEU A 969 -23.13 9.81 -8.07
CA LEU A 969 -23.91 11.03 -8.27
C LEU A 969 -23.02 12.18 -8.81
N SER A 970 -22.06 11.88 -9.70
CA SER A 970 -21.20 12.85 -10.40
C SER A 970 -20.34 13.75 -9.50
N ARG A 971 -19.94 13.24 -8.33
CA ARG A 971 -19.15 14.01 -7.33
C ARG A 971 -17.69 13.60 -7.30
N ILE A 972 -16.84 14.58 -7.04
CA ILE A 972 -15.40 14.50 -6.89
C ILE A 972 -15.04 14.95 -5.48
N TYR A 973 -14.36 14.09 -4.73
CA TYR A 973 -13.92 14.40 -3.38
C TYR A 973 -12.42 14.26 -3.26
N SER A 974 -11.79 15.23 -2.60
CA SER A 974 -10.39 15.15 -2.16
C SER A 974 -10.30 14.51 -0.77
N ASN A 975 -9.08 14.13 -0.39
CA ASN A 975 -8.72 13.67 0.95
C ASN A 975 -7.35 14.24 1.35
N LEU A 976 -7.02 14.19 2.65
CA LEU A 976 -5.82 14.81 3.24
C LEU A 976 -4.50 14.29 2.66
N LEU A 977 -4.47 13.07 2.12
CA LEU A 977 -3.27 12.42 1.57
C LEU A 977 -3.16 12.55 0.06
N MET A 978 -3.99 13.40 -0.56
CA MET A 978 -3.89 13.70 -1.98
C MET A 978 -2.58 14.43 -2.30
N SER A 979 -2.01 14.13 -3.47
CA SER A 979 -0.67 14.54 -3.89
C SER A 979 -0.63 14.89 -5.38
N GLN A 980 0.50 15.44 -5.84
CA GLN A 980 0.71 15.74 -7.26
C GLN A 980 0.68 14.46 -8.13
N ASP A 981 1.01 13.31 -7.56
CA ASP A 981 0.97 12.02 -8.26
C ASP A 981 -0.48 11.60 -8.56
N ASP A 982 -1.44 12.04 -7.74
CA ASP A 982 -2.87 11.86 -7.99
C ASP A 982 -3.36 12.69 -9.17
N VAL A 983 -2.88 13.93 -9.28
CA VAL A 983 -3.17 14.79 -10.44
C VAL A 983 -2.61 14.16 -11.71
N ARG A 984 -1.34 13.74 -11.71
CA ARG A 984 -0.71 13.12 -12.89
C ARG A 984 -1.41 11.83 -13.30
N PHE A 985 -1.76 10.97 -12.33
CA PHE A 985 -2.52 9.75 -12.61
C PHE A 985 -3.86 10.06 -13.29
N PHE A 986 -4.57 11.08 -12.81
CA PHE A 986 -5.82 11.53 -13.42
C PHE A 986 -5.62 12.03 -14.85
N GLU A 987 -4.66 12.94 -15.05
CA GLU A 987 -4.34 13.54 -16.36
C GLU A 987 -3.97 12.50 -17.42
N GLU A 988 -3.16 11.50 -17.05
CA GLU A 988 -2.74 10.42 -17.95
C GLU A 988 -3.90 9.54 -18.44
N ARG A 989 -5.05 9.54 -17.75
CA ARG A 989 -6.15 8.57 -17.98
C ARG A 989 -7.44 9.22 -18.43
N ILE A 990 -7.72 10.46 -18.00
CA ILE A 990 -9.01 11.10 -18.23
C ILE A 990 -9.24 11.46 -19.70
N PHE A 991 -8.19 11.80 -20.46
CA PHE A 991 -8.32 12.13 -21.88
C PHE A 991 -8.82 10.92 -22.71
N ASP A 992 -8.25 9.75 -22.46
CA ASP A 992 -8.69 8.51 -23.12
C ASP A 992 -10.09 8.09 -22.66
N ALA A 993 -10.38 8.24 -21.36
CA ALA A 993 -11.69 7.97 -20.81
C ALA A 993 -12.76 8.86 -21.46
N MET A 994 -12.49 10.15 -21.66
CA MET A 994 -13.40 11.10 -22.31
C MET A 994 -13.59 10.82 -23.79
N ALA A 995 -12.53 10.46 -24.52
CA ALA A 995 -12.64 10.07 -25.92
C ALA A 995 -13.53 8.85 -26.11
N ASN A 996 -13.44 7.88 -25.20
CA ASN A 996 -14.30 6.70 -25.24
C ASN A 996 -15.72 6.98 -24.73
N ALA A 997 -15.88 7.86 -23.73
CA ALA A 997 -17.19 8.33 -23.30
C ALA A 997 -17.94 9.03 -24.43
N ARG A 998 -17.26 9.89 -25.21
CA ARG A 998 -17.83 10.56 -26.38
C ARG A 998 -18.41 9.56 -27.39
N LYS A 999 -17.64 8.52 -27.75
CA LYS A 999 -18.10 7.47 -28.67
C LYS A 999 -19.36 6.78 -28.17
N VAL A 1000 -19.43 6.48 -26.87
CA VAL A 1000 -20.61 5.83 -26.28
C VAL A 1000 -21.80 6.79 -26.29
N ILE A 1001 -21.61 8.05 -25.91
CA ILE A 1001 -22.65 9.10 -25.99
C ILE A 1001 -23.19 9.23 -27.42
N ASP A 1002 -22.32 9.31 -28.44
CA ASP A 1002 -22.74 9.41 -29.84
C ASP A 1002 -23.56 8.20 -30.32
N ILE A 1003 -23.18 6.99 -29.87
CA ILE A 1003 -23.93 5.76 -30.16
C ILE A 1003 -25.28 5.77 -29.46
N THR A 1004 -25.31 6.16 -28.17
CA THR A 1004 -26.52 6.20 -27.35
C THR A 1004 -27.53 7.23 -27.89
N PHE A 1005 -27.05 8.35 -28.42
CA PHE A 1005 -27.89 9.47 -28.86
C PHE A 1005 -27.87 9.72 -30.39
N LYS A 1006 -27.52 8.71 -31.22
CA LYS A 1006 -27.38 8.74 -32.70
C LYS A 1006 -27.88 10.03 -33.38
N GLU A 1007 -26.97 10.73 -34.06
CA GLU A 1007 -27.20 11.94 -34.87
C GLU A 1007 -28.58 11.94 -35.56
N GLY A 1008 -29.56 12.67 -35.00
CA GLY A 1008 -30.89 12.78 -35.62
C GLY A 1008 -32.06 13.23 -34.73
N GLU A 1009 -31.98 13.16 -33.40
CA GLU A 1009 -33.08 13.59 -32.51
C GLU A 1009 -32.64 14.67 -31.50
N LEU A 1010 -32.04 15.75 -32.00
CA LEU A 1010 -31.79 16.96 -31.22
C LEU A 1010 -32.30 18.18 -31.99
N ALA A 1011 -33.62 18.36 -31.92
CA ALA A 1011 -34.27 19.66 -31.94
C ALA A 1011 -34.94 19.86 -30.57
#